data_AF-A0A7G8BDD6-F1
#
_entry.id   AF-A0A7G8BDD6-F1
#
_cell.length_a   1.000
_cell.length_b   1.000
_cell.length_c   1.000
_cell.angle_alpha   90.00
_cell.angle_beta   90.00
_cell.angle_gamma   90.00
#
_symmetry.space_group_name_H-M   'P 1'
#
loop_
_entity.id
_entity.type
_entity.pdbx_description
1 polymer ?
#
loop_
_entity_poly.entity_id
_entity_poly.type
_entity_poly.pdbx_seq_one_letter_code
_entity_poly.pdbx_strand_id
1 'polypeptide(L)'
;MFSPSRKFSVVAATLIFTHLAFAGGPRWVAGSSYFNASVKGQPVHWKNGAISYYLDQGALTPLAFHSLMTSLVAQSASVWNNVPTAAVSITNGGSLNEDVSGANVSAGPNGITMPADIQPTATSKPLGIVYDADGSVINAFFGAGASAADDCRDNGVMTIIDNVATDGTIQHALMILNGLCAGNNAQLSVMQYQMVRAFGRILGLDWSQANESMFVGDQITADGLAGWPIMHPVEYVCSINGIPCTPNGMALRYDDIAAVNRMYPITTANQSSFPGKKLTAAATISVKGTIHFRNGQGMQGVNVVLRPLKQGTNTPDIRYTVAAVSGSIFQGAQPNPVNGSSDNQGNPFNKYGSDDQAEEGWFDLSGVPLPIGTTIADYQLTFESLNPLYALGYSVGPYTQGQVSPSGAMPVITLNGMTAGLSITQDVVIQDSADESYSINDGNQSEPAPTPPSGEWTGRITGYGHTGWFTWPVRPNRELTIETVALDESGHPSLNKARPVLGAWSGTDANGTLPVSSTAQPFNGDQAGLTTLSVATVARGSLTLGVADSRGDGRPDYLYHGRLLYADSVMPTRISLNGGPITIRGIGFRPNSVVTVNGISAAVTSVTPTEITAIAPPANGAKGVVLLTVSDPATLGVTAIQDGLSYDALGGDALGIVTAPLGAVATGVPTPFTVKALSADDKTPAAGITVTFTVTEGTAALGCGQSTCSVLSGGDGLATMNVSASSTTLAQVTASLSDGASVITEFTGSTPPAIAALTPNLYIAIGATAKWSPQAEVLSGGVPVAGQSINWSAATGTSPSTATTITSANGVVSPSLNIGPLPEGADATLYACLPGNTTCATFQIYSVHPQVAQLVAVSGAGQALSASETPNPVVLRVTDAVGHPMAGGVVTFYETLRQWTPDCPTQGRCPSAPILAMQTVQATSGADGSVTLTPLTGNGVPTRLDVTAVTGSVASLNFEIEQHP
;
A
#
# COMPACT_ATOMS: atom_id res chain seq x y z
N MET A 1 -21.95 -25.06 -0.65
CA MET A 1 -22.11 -25.72 0.66
C MET A 1 -20.98 -26.74 0.82
N PHE A 2 -19.79 -26.30 1.22
CA PHE A 2 -18.65 -27.16 1.60
C PHE A 2 -17.86 -26.39 2.66
N SER A 3 -17.54 -27.07 3.77
CA SER A 3 -16.89 -26.55 4.97
C SER A 3 -15.37 -26.69 4.87
N PRO A 4 -14.54 -25.73 5.31
CA PRO A 4 -13.08 -25.85 5.28
C PRO A 4 -12.56 -26.37 6.63
N SER A 5 -11.95 -27.56 6.65
CA SER A 5 -11.17 -28.03 7.79
C SER A 5 -9.70 -27.65 7.61
N ARG A 6 -9.27 -26.67 8.43
CA ARG A 6 -7.87 -26.29 8.69
C ARG A 6 -7.01 -27.49 9.06
N LYS A 7 -5.83 -27.67 8.44
CA LYS A 7 -4.58 -28.13 9.12
C LYS A 7 -3.31 -27.62 8.41
N PHE A 8 -2.61 -26.76 9.15
CA PHE A 8 -1.16 -26.52 9.25
C PHE A 8 -0.21 -26.76 8.06
N SER A 9 0.37 -25.65 7.62
CA SER A 9 1.52 -25.51 6.74
C SER A 9 2.82 -26.04 7.35
N VAL A 10 3.57 -26.83 6.58
CA VAL A 10 5.03 -26.95 6.68
C VAL A 10 5.60 -26.63 5.30
N VAL A 11 6.43 -25.59 5.26
CA VAL A 11 7.12 -25.08 4.08
C VAL A 11 8.20 -26.07 3.67
N ALA A 12 8.07 -26.65 2.47
CA ALA A 12 9.16 -27.33 1.77
C ALA A 12 9.28 -26.71 0.37
N ALA A 13 10.30 -25.87 0.19
CA ALA A 13 10.67 -25.29 -1.09
C ALA A 13 11.12 -26.42 -2.02
N THR A 14 10.28 -26.75 -3.01
CA THR A 14 10.58 -27.74 -4.05
C THR A 14 10.54 -27.03 -5.38
N LEU A 15 11.66 -27.06 -6.12
CA LEU A 15 11.79 -26.55 -7.48
C LEU A 15 10.87 -27.37 -8.40
N ILE A 16 9.71 -26.82 -8.72
CA ILE A 16 8.79 -27.40 -9.72
C ILE A 16 9.06 -26.69 -11.05
N PHE A 17 9.41 -27.47 -12.07
CA PHE A 17 9.38 -27.04 -13.47
C PHE A 17 7.94 -27.04 -13.98
N THR A 18 7.15 -26.01 -13.65
CA THR A 18 5.88 -25.76 -14.34
C THR A 18 6.15 -24.91 -15.57
N HIS A 19 6.18 -25.53 -16.75
CA HIS A 19 6.15 -24.80 -18.01
C HIS A 19 4.75 -24.24 -18.24
N LEU A 20 4.63 -22.92 -18.15
CA LEU A 20 3.45 -22.15 -18.53
C LEU A 20 3.23 -22.28 -20.05
N ALA A 21 1.98 -22.37 -20.50
CA ALA A 21 1.62 -22.67 -21.89
C ALA A 21 0.28 -21.98 -22.29
N PHE A 22 -0.14 -22.04 -23.58
CA PHE A 22 -1.27 -21.28 -24.16
C PHE A 22 -2.27 -22.08 -25.07
N ALA A 23 -3.59 -21.71 -25.21
CA ALA A 23 -4.69 -22.55 -25.80
C ALA A 23 -5.23 -22.34 -27.22
N GLY A 24 -6.01 -23.36 -27.63
CA GLY A 24 -6.92 -23.35 -28.77
C GLY A 24 -6.16 -23.46 -30.08
N GLY A 25 -4.94 -23.96 -29.97
CA GLY A 25 -3.82 -23.71 -30.84
C GLY A 25 -2.58 -24.39 -30.24
N PRO A 26 -1.38 -23.91 -30.56
CA PRO A 26 -0.15 -24.51 -30.06
C PRO A 26 0.06 -24.22 -28.57
N ARG A 27 0.45 -25.24 -27.81
CA ARG A 27 0.82 -25.18 -26.40
C ARG A 27 1.91 -24.16 -26.11
N TRP A 28 2.86 -24.00 -27.03
CA TRP A 28 3.87 -22.96 -26.95
C TRP A 28 4.04 -22.26 -28.29
N VAL A 29 4.34 -20.98 -28.21
CA VAL A 29 4.61 -20.12 -29.37
C VAL A 29 5.95 -19.45 -29.17
N ALA A 30 6.80 -19.46 -30.18
CA ALA A 30 8.14 -18.91 -30.07
C ALA A 30 8.11 -17.40 -29.79
N GLY A 31 8.80 -16.98 -28.72
CA GLY A 31 8.94 -15.58 -28.32
C GLY A 31 10.32 -14.99 -28.59
N SER A 32 10.53 -13.74 -28.17
CA SER A 32 11.66 -12.92 -28.63
C SER A 32 12.98 -13.13 -27.87
N SER A 33 12.99 -13.72 -26.67
CA SER A 33 14.22 -13.83 -25.86
C SER A 33 14.98 -15.15 -25.96
N TYR A 34 14.34 -16.23 -26.41
CA TYR A 34 14.98 -17.55 -26.57
C TYR A 34 15.06 -18.02 -28.03
N PHE A 35 14.02 -17.75 -28.82
CA PHE A 35 13.90 -18.28 -30.17
C PHE A 35 14.53 -17.35 -31.22
N ASN A 36 14.84 -17.93 -32.38
CA ASN A 36 15.31 -17.17 -33.54
C ASN A 36 14.22 -16.19 -34.01
N ALA A 37 14.61 -14.99 -34.41
CA ALA A 37 13.66 -13.95 -34.84
C ALA A 37 12.72 -14.39 -35.99
N SER A 38 13.15 -15.32 -36.85
CA SER A 38 12.36 -15.83 -37.98
C SER A 38 11.19 -16.73 -37.59
N VAL A 39 11.16 -17.23 -36.34
CA VAL A 39 10.09 -18.12 -35.85
C VAL A 39 9.26 -17.46 -34.75
N LYS A 40 9.51 -16.19 -34.42
CA LYS A 40 8.69 -15.43 -33.46
C LYS A 40 7.22 -15.43 -33.90
N GLY A 41 6.30 -15.68 -32.96
CA GLY A 41 4.86 -15.83 -33.24
C GLY A 41 4.46 -17.15 -33.88
N GLN A 42 5.41 -18.06 -34.14
CA GLN A 42 5.10 -19.37 -34.73
C GLN A 42 4.91 -20.47 -33.65
N PRO A 43 4.02 -21.44 -33.90
CA PRO A 43 3.88 -22.65 -33.09
C PRO A 43 5.20 -23.39 -32.84
N VAL A 44 5.46 -23.77 -31.59
CA VAL A 44 6.52 -24.74 -31.25
C VAL A 44 6.00 -26.14 -31.54
N HIS A 45 6.68 -26.89 -32.40
CA HIS A 45 6.16 -28.12 -33.00
C HIS A 45 7.26 -29.15 -33.28
N TRP A 46 6.91 -30.39 -33.60
CA TRP A 46 7.88 -31.37 -34.09
C TRP A 46 8.25 -31.08 -35.54
N LYS A 47 9.54 -31.15 -35.84
CA LYS A 47 10.03 -30.97 -37.20
C LYS A 47 9.37 -31.98 -38.14
N ASN A 48 8.74 -31.47 -39.20
CA ASN A 48 7.96 -32.24 -40.17
C ASN A 48 6.80 -33.07 -39.56
N GLY A 49 6.39 -32.84 -38.32
CA GLY A 49 5.35 -33.65 -37.64
C GLY A 49 5.69 -35.14 -37.52
N ALA A 50 6.98 -35.50 -37.59
CA ALA A 50 7.45 -36.87 -37.49
C ALA A 50 8.05 -37.13 -36.10
N ILE A 51 7.58 -38.17 -35.42
CA ILE A 51 7.98 -38.56 -34.07
C ILE A 51 8.25 -40.07 -34.05
N SER A 52 9.38 -40.47 -33.48
CA SER A 52 9.68 -41.86 -33.17
C SER A 52 9.72 -42.05 -31.66
N TYR A 53 8.83 -42.90 -31.13
CA TYR A 53 8.78 -43.20 -29.70
C TYR A 53 9.50 -44.51 -29.36
N TYR A 54 10.06 -44.59 -28.16
CA TYR A 54 10.83 -45.72 -27.67
C TYR A 54 10.24 -46.21 -26.36
N LEU A 55 9.98 -47.50 -26.27
CA LEU A 55 9.30 -48.11 -25.13
C LEU A 55 10.28 -48.63 -24.09
N ASP A 56 9.94 -48.46 -22.82
CA ASP A 56 10.62 -49.09 -21.70
C ASP A 56 10.75 -50.62 -21.86
N GLN A 57 11.83 -51.20 -21.34
CA GLN A 57 12.02 -52.66 -21.38
C GLN A 57 11.24 -53.39 -20.28
N GLY A 58 10.87 -52.70 -19.20
CA GLY A 58 10.09 -53.26 -18.11
C GLY A 58 8.64 -53.60 -18.47
N ALA A 59 7.93 -54.17 -17.50
CA ALA A 59 6.48 -54.27 -17.52
C ALA A 59 5.90 -53.21 -16.56
N LEU A 60 4.82 -52.54 -16.96
CA LEU A 60 4.18 -51.53 -16.12
C LEU A 60 3.53 -52.16 -14.88
N THR A 61 2.83 -53.27 -15.06
CA THR A 61 2.31 -54.14 -13.98
C THR A 61 2.23 -55.58 -14.48
N PRO A 62 1.97 -56.59 -13.62
CA PRO A 62 1.70 -57.95 -14.09
C PRO A 62 0.49 -58.07 -15.03
N LEU A 63 -0.51 -57.18 -14.88
CA LEU A 63 -1.66 -57.08 -15.78
C LEU A 63 -1.30 -56.34 -17.08
N ALA A 64 -0.48 -55.29 -16.95
CA ALA A 64 -0.02 -54.41 -18.01
C ALA A 64 1.37 -54.82 -18.52
N PHE A 65 1.48 -56.06 -19.01
CA PHE A 65 2.74 -56.60 -19.52
C PHE A 65 3.20 -55.89 -20.80
N HIS A 66 4.50 -55.95 -21.08
CA HIS A 66 5.16 -55.16 -22.11
C HIS A 66 4.47 -55.18 -23.49
N SER A 67 4.06 -56.35 -24.00
CA SER A 67 3.41 -56.43 -25.33
C SER A 67 1.98 -55.90 -25.35
N LEU A 68 1.24 -55.95 -24.23
CA LEU A 68 -0.05 -55.26 -24.10
C LEU A 68 0.16 -53.73 -24.15
N MET A 69 1.12 -53.21 -23.40
CA MET A 69 1.43 -51.78 -23.39
C MET A 69 1.95 -51.29 -24.75
N THR A 70 2.76 -52.09 -25.44
CA THR A 70 3.16 -51.82 -26.83
C THR A 70 1.94 -51.61 -27.74
N SER A 71 0.93 -52.48 -27.62
CA SER A 71 -0.30 -52.37 -28.41
C SER A 71 -1.13 -51.14 -28.03
N LEU A 72 -1.30 -50.86 -26.73
CA LEU A 72 -2.06 -49.71 -26.25
C LEU A 72 -1.43 -48.39 -26.69
N VAL A 73 -0.11 -48.24 -26.55
CA VAL A 73 0.64 -47.06 -27.00
C VAL A 73 0.51 -46.90 -28.52
N ALA A 74 0.69 -47.98 -29.29
CA ALA A 74 0.57 -47.93 -30.74
C ALA A 74 -0.84 -47.52 -31.20
N GLN A 75 -1.88 -48.03 -30.54
CA GLN A 75 -3.26 -47.64 -30.81
C GLN A 75 -3.49 -46.16 -30.48
N SER A 76 -3.03 -45.66 -29.32
CA SER A 76 -3.17 -44.25 -28.94
C SER A 76 -2.41 -43.31 -29.88
N ALA A 77 -1.21 -43.68 -30.33
CA ALA A 77 -0.47 -42.92 -31.34
C ALA A 77 -1.20 -42.90 -32.69
N SER A 78 -1.82 -44.02 -33.08
CA SER A 78 -2.52 -44.14 -34.37
C SER A 78 -3.72 -43.19 -34.50
N VAL A 79 -4.36 -42.82 -33.38
CA VAL A 79 -5.49 -41.87 -33.35
C VAL A 79 -5.12 -40.57 -34.06
N TRP A 80 -3.93 -40.02 -33.75
CA TRP A 80 -3.42 -38.79 -34.36
C TRP A 80 -2.92 -39.00 -35.79
N ASN A 81 -2.26 -40.13 -36.06
CA ASN A 81 -1.82 -40.48 -37.42
C ASN A 81 -2.99 -40.58 -38.42
N ASN A 82 -4.17 -40.96 -37.95
CA ASN A 82 -5.33 -41.20 -38.81
C ASN A 82 -6.08 -39.93 -39.23
N VAL A 83 -5.68 -38.75 -38.74
CA VAL A 83 -6.27 -37.49 -39.21
C VAL A 83 -5.90 -37.26 -40.67
N PRO A 84 -6.84 -37.28 -41.63
CA PRO A 84 -6.54 -37.34 -43.06
C PRO A 84 -5.95 -36.04 -43.61
N THR A 85 -6.08 -34.94 -42.87
CA THR A 85 -5.67 -33.59 -43.27
C THR A 85 -4.51 -33.05 -42.44
N ALA A 86 -3.89 -33.89 -41.58
CA ALA A 86 -2.75 -33.48 -40.75
C ALA A 86 -1.46 -34.25 -41.12
N ALA A 87 -0.37 -33.50 -41.18
CA ALA A 87 1.00 -33.93 -41.46
C ALA A 87 1.67 -34.50 -40.19
N VAL A 88 1.04 -35.53 -39.61
CA VAL A 88 1.52 -36.20 -38.40
C VAL A 88 1.88 -37.64 -38.71
N SER A 89 3.06 -38.07 -38.26
CA SER A 89 3.56 -39.45 -38.30
C SER A 89 4.26 -39.81 -36.99
N ILE A 90 3.57 -40.55 -36.14
CA ILE A 90 4.07 -41.09 -34.87
C ILE A 90 4.33 -42.58 -35.07
N THR A 91 5.58 -42.99 -34.91
CA THR A 91 6.03 -44.36 -35.22
C THR A 91 6.78 -44.99 -34.06
N ASN A 92 6.72 -46.31 -33.94
CA ASN A 92 7.53 -47.04 -32.97
C ASN A 92 8.98 -47.10 -33.46
N GLY A 93 9.90 -46.49 -32.71
CA GLY A 93 11.34 -46.48 -32.96
C GLY A 93 12.09 -47.66 -32.33
N GLY A 94 11.43 -48.46 -31.49
CA GLY A 94 12.01 -49.60 -30.78
C GLY A 94 11.92 -49.43 -29.26
N SER A 95 12.97 -49.87 -28.56
CA SER A 95 13.03 -49.84 -27.09
C SER A 95 14.03 -48.83 -26.55
N LEU A 96 13.81 -48.39 -25.33
CA LEU A 96 14.85 -47.79 -24.49
C LEU A 96 15.97 -48.81 -24.24
N ASN A 97 17.17 -48.31 -23.90
CA ASN A 97 18.38 -49.12 -23.78
C ASN A 97 18.35 -50.03 -22.54
N GLU A 98 17.60 -49.61 -21.52
CA GLU A 98 17.41 -50.28 -20.25
C GLU A 98 15.98 -50.13 -19.74
N ASP A 99 15.66 -50.82 -18.64
CA ASP A 99 14.45 -50.63 -17.84
C ASP A 99 14.58 -49.34 -17.00
N VAL A 100 13.68 -48.38 -17.21
CA VAL A 100 13.71 -47.09 -16.50
C VAL A 100 12.88 -47.20 -15.22
N SER A 101 13.53 -47.13 -14.07
CA SER A 101 12.89 -47.32 -12.75
C SER A 101 13.55 -46.48 -11.67
N GLY A 102 13.03 -46.51 -10.44
CA GLY A 102 13.67 -45.87 -9.29
C GLY A 102 15.10 -46.34 -8.97
N ALA A 103 15.58 -47.41 -9.62
CA ALA A 103 16.97 -47.85 -9.50
C ALA A 103 17.96 -46.96 -10.27
N ASN A 104 17.52 -46.32 -11.37
CA ASN A 104 18.36 -45.47 -12.22
C ASN A 104 17.78 -44.06 -12.43
N VAL A 105 16.58 -43.78 -11.92
CA VAL A 105 16.03 -42.43 -11.81
C VAL A 105 15.92 -42.01 -10.35
N SER A 106 16.58 -40.91 -9.99
CA SER A 106 16.49 -40.36 -8.62
C SER A 106 16.65 -38.84 -8.60
N ALA A 107 15.91 -38.18 -7.71
CA ALA A 107 16.03 -36.75 -7.46
C ALA A 107 17.15 -36.48 -6.44
N GLY A 108 18.03 -35.52 -6.75
CA GLY A 108 19.10 -35.09 -5.85
C GLY A 108 19.28 -33.57 -5.84
N PRO A 109 20.23 -33.04 -5.04
CA PRO A 109 20.45 -31.60 -4.89
C PRO A 109 20.81 -30.88 -6.20
N ASN A 110 21.37 -31.61 -7.17
CA ASN A 110 21.82 -31.09 -8.45
C ASN A 110 20.83 -31.39 -9.60
N GLY A 111 19.60 -31.80 -9.28
CA GLY A 111 18.58 -32.20 -10.25
C GLY A 111 18.36 -33.71 -10.29
N ILE A 112 17.75 -34.18 -11.38
CA ILE A 112 17.34 -35.58 -11.55
C ILE A 112 18.45 -36.34 -12.28
N THR A 113 18.91 -37.44 -11.67
CA THR A 113 19.77 -38.42 -12.34
C THR A 113 18.88 -39.37 -13.13
N MET A 114 19.20 -39.63 -14.40
CA MET A 114 18.41 -40.48 -15.30
C MET A 114 19.27 -41.11 -16.41
N PRO A 115 18.84 -42.26 -16.98
CA PRO A 115 19.46 -42.91 -18.14
C PRO A 115 19.75 -41.98 -19.32
N ALA A 116 20.85 -42.23 -20.04
CA ALA A 116 21.33 -41.35 -21.11
C ALA A 116 20.35 -41.20 -22.27
N ASP A 117 19.50 -42.19 -22.52
CA ASP A 117 18.56 -42.23 -23.63
C ASP A 117 17.14 -41.75 -23.27
N ILE A 118 16.97 -41.20 -22.07
CA ILE A 118 15.79 -40.40 -21.66
C ILE A 118 16.17 -39.00 -21.17
N GLN A 119 17.44 -38.61 -21.29
CA GLN A 119 17.90 -37.26 -20.99
C GLN A 119 17.42 -36.27 -22.06
N PRO A 120 17.26 -34.96 -21.74
CA PRO A 120 16.89 -33.95 -22.74
C PRO A 120 17.80 -33.92 -23.98
N THR A 121 19.04 -34.39 -23.87
CA THR A 121 20.03 -34.48 -24.95
C THR A 121 19.86 -35.72 -25.85
N ALA A 122 18.94 -36.64 -25.55
CA ALA A 122 18.73 -37.90 -26.24
C ALA A 122 17.96 -37.74 -27.57
N THR A 123 18.44 -36.89 -28.48
CA THR A 123 17.75 -36.57 -29.74
C THR A 123 17.65 -37.75 -30.72
N SER A 124 18.40 -38.85 -30.50
CA SER A 124 18.25 -40.11 -31.25
C SER A 124 17.08 -40.98 -30.77
N LYS A 125 16.56 -40.71 -29.57
CA LYS A 125 15.33 -41.30 -29.00
C LYS A 125 14.42 -40.17 -28.53
N PRO A 126 13.86 -39.38 -29.47
CA PRO A 126 13.24 -38.09 -29.15
C PRO A 126 11.99 -38.21 -28.27
N LEU A 127 11.35 -39.38 -28.19
CA LEU A 127 10.25 -39.62 -27.27
C LEU A 127 10.47 -40.92 -26.49
N GLY A 128 10.84 -40.81 -25.22
CA GLY A 128 10.89 -41.95 -24.30
C GLY A 128 9.54 -42.21 -23.64
N ILE A 129 9.06 -43.45 -23.64
CA ILE A 129 7.85 -43.87 -22.93
C ILE A 129 8.26 -44.81 -21.81
N VAL A 130 8.21 -44.30 -20.58
CA VAL A 130 8.68 -44.95 -19.36
C VAL A 130 7.51 -45.65 -18.65
N TYR A 131 7.76 -46.88 -18.18
CA TYR A 131 6.79 -47.69 -17.46
C TYR A 131 7.12 -47.69 -15.97
N ASP A 132 6.60 -46.70 -15.23
CA ASP A 132 6.90 -46.53 -13.82
C ASP A 132 6.05 -47.45 -12.95
N ALA A 133 6.52 -48.67 -12.74
CA ALA A 133 5.74 -49.72 -12.10
C ALA A 133 5.31 -49.42 -10.64
N ASP A 134 6.15 -48.70 -9.88
CA ASP A 134 5.93 -48.41 -8.45
C ASP A 134 5.72 -46.92 -8.14
N GLY A 135 5.77 -46.05 -9.15
CA GLY A 135 5.58 -44.61 -8.99
C GLY A 135 6.86 -43.85 -8.60
N SER A 136 8.00 -44.54 -8.47
CA SER A 136 9.26 -43.92 -8.02
C SER A 136 9.81 -42.92 -9.03
N VAL A 137 9.69 -43.19 -10.34
CA VAL A 137 10.15 -42.27 -11.39
C VAL A 137 9.30 -40.99 -11.38
N ILE A 138 7.98 -41.11 -11.31
CA ILE A 138 7.04 -39.99 -11.20
C ILE A 138 7.36 -39.15 -9.95
N ASN A 139 7.57 -39.79 -8.80
CA ASN A 139 7.91 -39.08 -7.58
C ASN A 139 9.27 -38.35 -7.68
N ALA A 140 10.22 -38.86 -8.46
CA ALA A 140 11.49 -38.18 -8.71
C ALA A 140 11.31 -36.92 -9.58
N PHE A 141 10.44 -36.97 -10.60
CA PHE A 141 10.19 -35.82 -11.49
C PHE A 141 9.25 -34.76 -10.90
N PHE A 142 8.21 -35.19 -10.20
CA PHE A 142 7.10 -34.33 -9.80
C PHE A 142 6.97 -34.16 -8.28
N GLY A 143 7.86 -34.80 -7.52
CA GLY A 143 7.90 -34.73 -6.06
C GLY A 143 7.15 -35.88 -5.38
N ALA A 144 7.45 -36.09 -4.11
CA ALA A 144 6.88 -37.19 -3.33
C ALA A 144 5.35 -37.09 -3.26
N GLY A 145 4.67 -38.18 -3.62
CA GLY A 145 3.20 -38.27 -3.62
C GLY A 145 2.56 -38.01 -4.98
N ALA A 146 3.31 -37.53 -5.99
CA ALA A 146 2.78 -37.32 -7.34
C ALA A 146 2.28 -38.61 -8.01
N SER A 147 2.81 -39.77 -7.61
CA SER A 147 2.38 -41.07 -8.15
C SER A 147 1.15 -41.66 -7.46
N ALA A 148 0.54 -40.97 -6.49
CA ALA A 148 -0.50 -41.54 -5.64
C ALA A 148 -1.71 -42.06 -6.43
N ALA A 149 -2.20 -43.24 -6.05
CA ALA A 149 -3.25 -43.96 -6.76
C ALA A 149 -4.68 -43.46 -6.47
N ASP A 150 -4.82 -42.52 -5.55
CA ASP A 150 -6.09 -41.87 -5.21
C ASP A 150 -6.58 -40.91 -6.31
N ASP A 151 -5.68 -40.44 -7.18
CA ASP A 151 -6.00 -39.58 -8.32
C ASP A 151 -5.50 -40.11 -9.67
N CYS A 152 -5.80 -41.37 -9.96
CA CYS A 152 -5.47 -41.98 -11.26
C CYS A 152 -6.14 -41.33 -12.47
N ARG A 153 -7.12 -40.45 -12.26
CA ARG A 153 -7.73 -39.63 -13.32
C ARG A 153 -6.74 -38.61 -13.89
N ASP A 154 -5.86 -38.07 -13.05
CA ASP A 154 -4.95 -36.99 -13.45
C ASP A 154 -3.49 -37.48 -13.49
N ASN A 155 -3.12 -38.46 -12.65
CA ASN A 155 -1.74 -38.93 -12.48
C ASN A 155 -1.45 -40.29 -13.16
N GLY A 156 -2.32 -40.76 -14.05
CA GLY A 156 -2.13 -42.04 -14.75
C GLY A 156 -1.11 -41.99 -15.88
N VAL A 157 -1.02 -40.85 -16.59
CA VAL A 157 -0.04 -40.59 -17.65
C VAL A 157 0.46 -39.16 -17.52
N MET A 158 1.77 -39.00 -17.42
CA MET A 158 2.42 -37.69 -17.31
C MET A 158 3.30 -37.42 -18.52
N THR A 159 3.42 -36.16 -18.94
CA THR A 159 4.25 -35.77 -20.09
C THR A 159 5.23 -34.67 -19.71
N ILE A 160 6.43 -34.75 -20.28
CA ILE A 160 7.49 -33.75 -20.11
C ILE A 160 8.01 -33.41 -21.51
N ILE A 161 8.11 -32.12 -21.82
CA ILE A 161 8.89 -31.64 -22.97
C ILE A 161 10.01 -30.81 -22.36
N ASP A 162 11.23 -31.28 -22.53
CA ASP A 162 12.42 -30.80 -21.82
C ASP A 162 13.52 -30.27 -22.77
N ASN A 163 13.37 -30.47 -24.08
CA ASN A 163 14.27 -29.90 -25.08
C ASN A 163 13.50 -29.33 -26.27
N VAL A 164 13.58 -28.01 -26.40
CA VAL A 164 13.06 -27.24 -27.53
C VAL A 164 14.20 -26.42 -28.12
N ALA A 165 14.47 -26.58 -29.40
CA ALA A 165 15.51 -25.83 -30.10
C ALA A 165 15.09 -24.37 -30.37
N THR A 166 16.07 -23.49 -30.60
CA THR A 166 15.83 -22.07 -30.86
C THR A 166 15.10 -21.80 -32.18
N ASP A 167 15.02 -22.78 -33.08
CA ASP A 167 14.22 -22.71 -34.31
C ASP A 167 12.74 -23.07 -34.10
N GLY A 168 12.29 -23.22 -32.85
CA GLY A 168 10.90 -23.52 -32.54
C GLY A 168 10.54 -24.99 -32.72
N THR A 169 11.51 -25.90 -32.80
CA THR A 169 11.25 -27.34 -32.93
C THR A 169 11.48 -28.11 -31.63
N ILE A 170 10.56 -29.03 -31.31
CA ILE A 170 10.72 -29.97 -30.19
C ILE A 170 11.77 -31.02 -30.57
N GLN A 171 12.70 -31.31 -29.65
CA GLN A 171 13.82 -32.21 -29.86
C GLN A 171 13.77 -33.45 -28.96
N HIS A 172 13.19 -33.32 -27.76
CA HIS A 172 13.03 -34.43 -26.81
C HIS A 172 11.79 -34.25 -25.93
N ALA A 173 11.18 -35.36 -25.54
CA ALA A 173 10.03 -35.45 -24.64
C ALA A 173 9.98 -36.81 -23.93
N LEU A 174 9.27 -36.86 -22.81
CA LEU A 174 8.97 -38.10 -22.07
C LEU A 174 7.46 -38.25 -21.88
N MET A 175 7.00 -39.50 -21.93
CA MET A 175 5.69 -39.94 -21.44
C MET A 175 5.92 -40.97 -20.35
N ILE A 176 5.42 -40.73 -19.13
CA ILE A 176 5.63 -41.61 -17.98
C ILE A 176 4.28 -42.19 -17.58
N LEU A 177 4.17 -43.52 -17.58
CA LEU A 177 2.94 -44.24 -17.25
C LEU A 177 3.01 -44.72 -15.80
N ASN A 178 1.96 -44.45 -15.01
CA ASN A 178 1.91 -44.80 -13.60
C ASN A 178 1.36 -46.22 -13.37
N GLY A 179 2.20 -47.16 -12.96
CA GLY A 179 1.83 -48.54 -12.68
C GLY A 179 0.82 -48.68 -11.54
N LEU A 180 0.82 -47.75 -10.59
CA LEU A 180 -0.17 -47.70 -9.51
C LEU A 180 -1.59 -47.38 -10.03
N CYS A 181 -1.70 -46.89 -11.27
CA CYS A 181 -2.94 -46.59 -11.98
C CYS A 181 -3.24 -47.59 -13.11
N ALA A 182 -2.71 -48.81 -13.03
CA ALA A 182 -2.92 -49.88 -14.00
C ALA A 182 -3.21 -51.24 -13.32
N GLY A 183 -3.92 -51.23 -12.18
CA GLY A 183 -4.25 -52.42 -11.39
C GLY A 183 -5.45 -53.23 -11.89
N ASN A 184 -6.30 -52.65 -12.75
CA ASN A 184 -7.44 -53.34 -13.34
C ASN A 184 -7.77 -52.82 -14.77
N ASN A 185 -8.67 -53.51 -15.48
CA ASN A 185 -9.03 -53.16 -16.87
C ASN A 185 -9.72 -51.79 -17.01
N ALA A 186 -10.46 -51.33 -16.01
CA ALA A 186 -11.08 -50.00 -16.05
C ALA A 186 -10.02 -48.91 -15.98
N GLN A 187 -9.05 -49.06 -15.07
CA GLN A 187 -7.87 -48.21 -14.96
C GLN A 187 -7.03 -48.21 -16.25
N LEU A 188 -6.81 -49.38 -16.88
CA LEU A 188 -6.12 -49.46 -18.18
C LEU A 188 -6.87 -48.73 -19.31
N SER A 189 -8.20 -48.75 -19.29
CA SER A 189 -9.01 -48.00 -20.26
C SER A 189 -8.88 -46.48 -20.06
N VAL A 190 -8.85 -46.02 -18.80
CA VAL A 190 -8.58 -44.61 -18.46
C VAL A 190 -7.16 -44.21 -18.87
N MET A 191 -6.17 -45.07 -18.62
CA MET A 191 -4.79 -44.84 -19.06
C MET A 191 -4.68 -44.76 -20.58
N GLN A 192 -5.40 -45.61 -21.34
CA GLN A 192 -5.39 -45.53 -22.81
C GLN A 192 -5.96 -44.20 -23.32
N TYR A 193 -7.04 -43.73 -22.71
CA TYR A 193 -7.60 -42.40 -22.97
C TYR A 193 -6.58 -41.28 -22.67
N GLN A 194 -5.93 -41.34 -21.51
CA GLN A 194 -4.88 -40.38 -21.14
C GLN A 194 -3.68 -40.45 -22.08
N MET A 195 -3.29 -41.62 -22.60
CA MET A 195 -2.24 -41.74 -23.60
C MET A 195 -2.59 -41.01 -24.90
N VAL A 196 -3.85 -41.05 -25.35
CA VAL A 196 -4.30 -40.27 -26.53
C VAL A 196 -4.10 -38.78 -26.27
N ARG A 197 -4.52 -38.28 -25.11
CA ARG A 197 -4.32 -36.87 -24.70
C ARG A 197 -2.84 -36.52 -24.59
N ALA A 198 -2.04 -37.41 -24.00
CA ALA A 198 -0.61 -37.25 -23.84
C ALA A 198 0.10 -37.10 -25.18
N PHE A 199 -0.27 -37.89 -26.20
CA PHE A 199 0.23 -37.69 -27.57
C PHE A 199 -0.18 -36.33 -28.14
N GLY A 200 -1.40 -35.85 -27.89
CA GLY A 200 -1.81 -34.49 -28.25
C GLY A 200 -0.91 -33.43 -27.61
N ARG A 201 -0.64 -33.54 -26.31
CA ARG A 201 0.29 -32.65 -25.59
C ARG A 201 1.71 -32.73 -26.13
N ILE A 202 2.19 -33.93 -26.48
CA ILE A 202 3.53 -34.14 -27.04
C ILE A 202 3.64 -33.54 -28.45
N LEU A 203 2.58 -33.64 -29.25
CA LEU A 203 2.48 -32.96 -30.54
C LEU A 203 2.52 -31.42 -30.38
N GLY A 204 2.42 -30.90 -29.16
CA GLY A 204 2.41 -29.47 -28.87
C GLY A 204 1.01 -28.87 -28.99
N LEU A 205 -0.04 -29.69 -28.99
CA LEU A 205 -1.42 -29.19 -28.91
C LEU A 205 -1.74 -28.78 -27.49
N ASP A 206 -2.48 -27.70 -27.37
CA ASP A 206 -2.96 -27.28 -26.08
C ASP A 206 -4.33 -27.86 -25.69
N TRP A 207 -4.80 -27.53 -24.48
CA TRP A 207 -6.19 -27.78 -24.12
C TRP A 207 -7.12 -26.79 -24.82
N SER A 208 -8.41 -27.11 -24.80
CA SER A 208 -9.46 -26.38 -25.49
C SER A 208 -10.69 -26.23 -24.61
N GLN A 209 -11.37 -25.09 -24.78
CA GLN A 209 -12.64 -24.79 -24.13
C GLN A 209 -13.77 -24.82 -25.16
N ALA A 210 -14.11 -26.01 -25.63
CA ALA A 210 -15.29 -26.23 -26.47
C ALA A 210 -16.43 -26.86 -25.65
N ASN A 211 -17.65 -26.37 -25.85
CA ASN A 211 -18.89 -26.84 -25.20
C ASN A 211 -18.92 -26.72 -23.66
N GLU A 212 -18.08 -25.87 -23.06
CA GLU A 212 -18.01 -25.67 -21.60
C GLU A 212 -19.37 -25.35 -20.95
N SER A 213 -20.24 -24.61 -21.65
CA SER A 213 -21.54 -24.19 -21.12
C SER A 213 -22.47 -25.34 -20.73
N MET A 214 -22.27 -26.57 -21.22
CA MET A 214 -23.10 -27.72 -20.85
C MET A 214 -22.88 -28.20 -19.41
N PHE A 215 -21.73 -27.88 -18.80
CA PHE A 215 -21.44 -28.26 -17.42
C PHE A 215 -22.04 -27.28 -16.40
N VAL A 216 -22.43 -26.10 -16.85
CA VAL A 216 -23.13 -25.12 -16.00
C VAL A 216 -24.51 -25.67 -15.65
N GLY A 217 -24.77 -25.86 -14.36
CA GLY A 217 -26.06 -26.36 -13.88
C GLY A 217 -26.38 -27.80 -14.28
N ASP A 218 -25.35 -28.61 -14.57
CA ASP A 218 -25.46 -30.05 -14.89
C ASP A 218 -26.38 -30.34 -16.11
N GLN A 219 -26.30 -29.51 -17.16
CA GLN A 219 -27.09 -29.61 -18.38
C GLN A 219 -26.38 -30.43 -19.47
N ILE A 220 -25.79 -31.57 -19.08
CA ILE A 220 -25.02 -32.42 -19.99
C ILE A 220 -25.95 -33.11 -21.01
N THR A 221 -25.63 -32.98 -22.30
CA THR A 221 -26.40 -33.60 -23.40
C THR A 221 -25.54 -34.57 -24.21
N ALA A 222 -26.16 -35.56 -24.86
CA ALA A 222 -25.45 -36.51 -25.72
C ALA A 222 -24.74 -35.82 -26.90
N ASP A 223 -25.39 -34.83 -27.53
CA ASP A 223 -24.80 -34.00 -28.59
C ASP A 223 -23.60 -33.19 -28.06
N GLY A 224 -23.70 -32.65 -26.84
CA GLY A 224 -22.61 -31.91 -26.20
C GLY A 224 -21.40 -32.79 -25.89
N LEU A 225 -21.61 -33.98 -25.33
CA LEU A 225 -20.56 -34.99 -25.10
C LEU A 225 -19.92 -35.48 -26.41
N ALA A 226 -20.69 -35.58 -27.49
CA ALA A 226 -20.17 -35.95 -28.81
C ALA A 226 -19.27 -34.87 -29.41
N GLY A 227 -19.47 -33.59 -29.06
CA GLY A 227 -18.60 -32.48 -29.45
C GLY A 227 -17.56 -32.08 -28.39
N TRP A 228 -17.48 -32.78 -27.27
CA TRP A 228 -16.50 -32.49 -26.21
C TRP A 228 -15.11 -32.98 -26.62
N PRO A 229 -14.12 -32.07 -26.82
CA PRO A 229 -12.77 -32.44 -27.24
C PRO A 229 -12.10 -33.41 -26.27
N ILE A 230 -11.26 -34.30 -26.82
CA ILE A 230 -10.34 -35.10 -26.01
C ILE A 230 -9.28 -34.19 -25.37
N MET A 231 -8.90 -33.11 -26.06
CA MET A 231 -8.03 -32.07 -25.54
C MET A 231 -8.78 -31.05 -24.66
N HIS A 232 -9.64 -31.50 -23.74
CA HIS A 232 -10.24 -30.63 -22.72
C HIS A 232 -9.39 -30.61 -21.44
N PRO A 233 -9.31 -29.51 -20.66
CA PRO A 233 -8.47 -29.45 -19.46
C PRO A 233 -9.01 -30.31 -18.29
N VAL A 234 -10.34 -30.43 -18.16
CA VAL A 234 -11.01 -31.13 -17.06
C VAL A 234 -11.89 -32.27 -17.56
N GLU A 235 -11.91 -33.38 -16.83
CA GLU A 235 -12.64 -34.61 -17.16
C GLU A 235 -13.87 -34.80 -16.26
N TYR A 236 -14.94 -34.02 -16.49
CA TYR A 236 -16.12 -33.95 -15.60
C TYR A 236 -16.86 -35.27 -15.36
N VAL A 237 -16.83 -36.22 -16.31
CA VAL A 237 -17.61 -37.47 -16.22
C VAL A 237 -16.74 -38.71 -15.96
N CYS A 238 -15.44 -38.52 -15.73
CA CYS A 238 -14.49 -39.62 -15.55
C CYS A 238 -14.59 -40.28 -14.18
N SER A 239 -14.70 -41.61 -14.18
CA SER A 239 -14.65 -42.43 -12.98
C SER A 239 -13.68 -43.59 -13.16
N ILE A 240 -12.75 -43.73 -12.21
CA ILE A 240 -11.76 -44.82 -12.20
C ILE A 240 -12.38 -46.20 -11.92
N ASN A 241 -13.65 -46.27 -11.53
CA ASN A 241 -14.32 -47.49 -11.06
C ASN A 241 -15.62 -47.84 -11.81
N GLY A 242 -16.05 -47.09 -12.84
CA GLY A 242 -17.28 -47.48 -13.54
C GLY A 242 -17.83 -46.60 -14.67
N ILE A 243 -17.34 -45.37 -14.87
CA ILE A 243 -17.81 -44.48 -15.95
C ILE A 243 -16.62 -44.03 -16.81
N PRO A 244 -16.63 -44.29 -18.13
CA PRO A 244 -15.57 -43.83 -19.02
C PRO A 244 -15.51 -42.30 -19.05
N CYS A 245 -14.29 -41.75 -19.10
CA CYS A 245 -14.02 -40.30 -19.04
C CYS A 245 -14.66 -39.51 -20.18
N THR A 246 -14.89 -40.15 -21.31
CA THR A 246 -15.69 -39.60 -22.41
C THR A 246 -16.31 -40.74 -23.22
N PRO A 247 -17.48 -40.55 -23.86
CA PRO A 247 -17.99 -41.51 -24.84
C PRO A 247 -16.98 -41.68 -25.98
N ASN A 248 -16.44 -42.90 -26.17
CA ASN A 248 -15.46 -43.19 -27.23
C ASN A 248 -14.16 -42.35 -27.14
N GLY A 249 -13.37 -42.59 -26.09
CA GLY A 249 -12.09 -41.91 -25.80
C GLY A 249 -10.94 -42.17 -26.78
N MET A 250 -11.19 -42.90 -27.89
CA MET A 250 -10.23 -43.12 -28.97
C MET A 250 -10.58 -42.34 -30.24
N ALA A 251 -11.64 -41.52 -30.22
CA ALA A 251 -12.09 -40.76 -31.38
C ALA A 251 -11.92 -39.25 -31.15
N LEU A 252 -11.05 -38.63 -31.94
CA LEU A 252 -10.88 -37.17 -31.96
C LEU A 252 -12.18 -36.47 -32.36
N ARG A 253 -12.43 -35.29 -31.77
CA ARG A 253 -13.53 -34.40 -32.16
C ARG A 253 -13.06 -33.37 -33.17
N TYR A 254 -14.01 -32.59 -33.70
CA TYR A 254 -13.71 -31.58 -34.71
C TYR A 254 -12.74 -30.53 -34.21
N ASP A 255 -12.84 -30.18 -32.93
CA ASP A 255 -11.91 -29.28 -32.28
C ASP A 255 -10.48 -29.84 -32.23
N ASP A 256 -10.30 -31.09 -31.79
CA ASP A 256 -9.01 -31.78 -31.78
C ASP A 256 -8.40 -31.89 -33.20
N ILE A 257 -9.25 -32.23 -34.19
CA ILE A 257 -8.87 -32.35 -35.60
C ILE A 257 -8.46 -30.99 -36.18
N ALA A 258 -9.22 -29.93 -35.90
CA ALA A 258 -8.90 -28.58 -36.36
C ALA A 258 -7.59 -28.08 -35.73
N ALA A 259 -7.39 -28.32 -34.43
CA ALA A 259 -6.16 -27.95 -33.73
C ALA A 259 -4.92 -28.60 -34.36
N VAL A 260 -4.94 -29.92 -34.61
CA VAL A 260 -3.82 -30.62 -35.25
C VAL A 260 -3.64 -30.24 -36.72
N ASN A 261 -4.73 -29.94 -37.45
CA ASN A 261 -4.67 -29.43 -38.82
C ASN A 261 -3.98 -28.06 -38.89
N ARG A 262 -4.24 -27.17 -37.92
CA ARG A 262 -3.58 -25.85 -37.83
C ARG A 262 -2.08 -25.98 -37.57
N MET A 263 -1.71 -26.90 -36.68
CA MET A 263 -0.32 -27.08 -36.26
C MET A 263 0.54 -27.86 -37.27
N TYR A 264 -0.06 -28.85 -37.93
CA TYR A 264 0.62 -29.72 -38.89
C TYR A 264 -0.16 -29.79 -40.21
N PRO A 265 -0.25 -28.69 -41.00
CA PRO A 265 -0.97 -28.72 -42.25
C PRO A 265 -0.25 -29.57 -43.31
N ILE A 266 -1.02 -30.39 -44.02
CA ILE A 266 -0.60 -30.98 -45.30
C ILE A 266 -0.67 -29.88 -46.36
N THR A 267 0.49 -29.55 -46.90
CA THR A 267 0.68 -28.60 -47.98
C THR A 267 1.20 -29.31 -49.22
N THR A 268 1.14 -28.66 -50.37
CA THR A 268 1.74 -29.21 -51.60
C THR A 268 3.24 -29.51 -51.43
N ALA A 269 3.93 -28.78 -50.55
CA ALA A 269 5.35 -28.95 -50.29
C ALA A 269 5.69 -30.23 -49.49
N ASN A 270 4.81 -30.66 -48.58
CA ASN A 270 5.09 -31.82 -47.71
C ASN A 270 4.24 -33.07 -48.04
N GLN A 271 3.26 -32.97 -48.94
CA GLN A 271 2.33 -34.07 -49.22
C GLN A 271 3.02 -35.36 -49.66
N SER A 272 4.15 -35.29 -50.38
CA SER A 272 4.93 -36.46 -50.78
C SER A 272 5.46 -37.28 -49.60
N SER A 273 5.70 -36.63 -48.46
CA SER A 273 6.12 -37.28 -47.20
C SER A 273 4.95 -37.92 -46.44
N PHE A 274 3.71 -37.66 -46.84
CA PHE A 274 2.49 -38.15 -46.18
C PHE A 274 1.52 -38.81 -47.17
N PRO A 275 1.86 -39.98 -47.75
CA PRO A 275 1.01 -40.67 -48.71
C PRO A 275 -0.40 -40.94 -48.17
N GLY A 276 -1.42 -40.70 -49.00
CA GLY A 276 -2.83 -40.91 -48.63
C GLY A 276 -3.47 -39.77 -47.83
N LYS A 277 -2.70 -38.78 -47.35
CA LYS A 277 -3.23 -37.57 -46.74
C LYS A 277 -3.70 -36.55 -47.79
N LYS A 278 -4.67 -35.73 -47.40
CA LYS A 278 -5.30 -34.69 -48.22
C LYS A 278 -4.72 -33.32 -47.87
N LEU A 279 -4.60 -32.43 -48.86
CA LEU A 279 -4.25 -31.03 -48.64
C LEU A 279 -5.23 -30.41 -47.64
N THR A 280 -4.73 -29.87 -46.53
CA THR A 280 -5.57 -29.36 -45.43
C THR A 280 -6.49 -28.26 -45.93
N ALA A 281 -5.91 -27.19 -46.49
CA ALA A 281 -6.66 -26.02 -46.94
C ALA A 281 -7.77 -26.37 -47.92
N ALA A 282 -7.53 -27.28 -48.87
CA ALA A 282 -8.53 -27.68 -49.87
C ALA A 282 -9.64 -28.58 -49.31
N ALA A 283 -9.41 -29.24 -48.17
CA ALA A 283 -10.33 -30.19 -47.57
C ALA A 283 -11.11 -29.63 -46.36
N THR A 284 -10.78 -28.42 -45.91
CA THR A 284 -11.33 -27.80 -44.69
C THR A 284 -11.77 -26.37 -44.97
N ILE A 285 -12.45 -25.74 -44.01
CA ILE A 285 -12.73 -24.30 -44.01
C ILE A 285 -11.76 -23.57 -43.07
N SER A 286 -11.63 -22.26 -43.27
CA SER A 286 -10.87 -21.38 -42.37
C SER A 286 -11.65 -20.11 -42.07
N VAL A 287 -11.73 -19.76 -40.78
CA VAL A 287 -12.24 -18.47 -40.31
C VAL A 287 -11.16 -17.83 -39.45
N LYS A 288 -10.65 -16.68 -39.88
CA LYS A 288 -9.62 -15.92 -39.16
C LYS A 288 -10.13 -14.52 -38.89
N GLY A 289 -9.50 -13.79 -38.01
CA GLY A 289 -9.80 -12.38 -37.82
C GLY A 289 -9.26 -11.87 -36.52
N THR A 290 -9.63 -10.64 -36.20
CA THR A 290 -9.18 -9.97 -34.98
C THR A 290 -10.38 -9.41 -34.23
N ILE A 291 -10.49 -9.72 -32.95
CA ILE A 291 -11.43 -9.06 -32.05
C ILE A 291 -10.74 -7.82 -31.45
N HIS A 292 -11.42 -6.68 -31.50
CA HIS A 292 -10.89 -5.42 -31.01
C HIS A 292 -11.78 -4.79 -29.95
N PHE A 293 -11.14 -4.08 -29.04
CA PHE A 293 -11.77 -3.02 -28.28
C PHE A 293 -12.23 -1.88 -29.19
N ARG A 294 -13.12 -1.03 -28.71
CA ARG A 294 -13.62 0.13 -29.46
C ARG A 294 -12.53 1.17 -29.80
N ASN A 295 -11.40 1.17 -29.09
CA ASN A 295 -10.23 2.01 -29.41
C ASN A 295 -9.33 1.40 -30.51
N GLY A 296 -9.60 0.17 -30.95
CA GLY A 296 -8.81 -0.53 -31.95
C GLY A 296 -7.68 -1.41 -31.41
N GLN A 297 -7.45 -1.47 -30.08
CA GLN A 297 -6.53 -2.45 -29.50
C GLN A 297 -7.11 -3.88 -29.63
N GLY A 298 -6.27 -4.88 -29.85
CA GLY A 298 -6.69 -6.28 -29.88
C GLY A 298 -7.21 -6.77 -28.53
N MET A 299 -8.31 -7.52 -28.51
CA MET A 299 -8.86 -8.11 -27.29
C MET A 299 -8.34 -9.54 -27.13
N GLN A 300 -7.24 -9.68 -26.41
CA GLN A 300 -6.59 -10.97 -26.14
C GLN A 300 -7.34 -11.80 -25.09
N GLY A 301 -7.32 -13.13 -25.25
CA GLY A 301 -7.87 -14.08 -24.29
C GLY A 301 -9.38 -14.29 -24.40
N VAL A 302 -9.96 -14.12 -25.58
CA VAL A 302 -11.38 -14.42 -25.82
C VAL A 302 -11.49 -15.82 -26.43
N ASN A 303 -12.40 -16.64 -25.91
CA ASN A 303 -12.69 -17.94 -26.50
C ASN A 303 -13.59 -17.74 -27.73
N VAL A 304 -13.02 -17.92 -28.91
CA VAL A 304 -13.72 -17.78 -30.18
C VAL A 304 -14.22 -19.15 -30.61
N VAL A 305 -15.54 -19.30 -30.72
CA VAL A 305 -16.17 -20.60 -30.93
C VAL A 305 -16.96 -20.62 -32.24
N LEU A 306 -16.72 -21.64 -33.04
CA LEU A 306 -17.33 -21.87 -34.34
C LEU A 306 -18.18 -23.13 -34.29
N ARG A 307 -19.46 -23.01 -34.65
CA ARG A 307 -20.43 -24.12 -34.64
C ARG A 307 -21.21 -24.13 -35.95
N PRO A 308 -21.30 -25.25 -36.68
CA PRO A 308 -22.19 -25.31 -37.83
C PRO A 308 -23.64 -25.20 -37.36
N LEU A 309 -24.51 -24.64 -38.18
CA LEU A 309 -25.95 -24.61 -37.94
C LEU A 309 -26.58 -25.90 -38.45
N LYS A 310 -27.53 -26.46 -37.70
CA LYS A 310 -28.34 -27.60 -38.17
C LYS A 310 -29.09 -27.17 -39.43
N GLN A 311 -28.98 -27.96 -40.49
CA GLN A 311 -29.51 -27.63 -41.83
C GLN A 311 -30.96 -27.12 -41.78
N GLY A 312 -31.20 -25.93 -42.33
CA GLY A 312 -32.52 -25.30 -42.37
C GLY A 312 -33.00 -24.67 -41.06
N THR A 313 -32.13 -24.52 -40.06
CA THR A 313 -32.44 -23.90 -38.77
C THR A 313 -31.35 -22.90 -38.34
N ASN A 314 -31.64 -22.10 -37.31
CA ASN A 314 -30.65 -21.23 -36.66
C ASN A 314 -30.07 -21.88 -35.39
N THR A 315 -30.23 -23.19 -35.22
CA THR A 315 -29.78 -23.91 -34.02
C THR A 315 -28.35 -24.41 -34.24
N PRO A 316 -27.39 -24.05 -33.37
CA PRO A 316 -26.03 -24.58 -33.44
C PRO A 316 -26.00 -26.10 -33.25
N ASP A 317 -25.19 -26.78 -34.06
CA ASP A 317 -24.87 -28.19 -33.94
C ASP A 317 -23.59 -28.36 -33.12
N ILE A 318 -23.78 -28.46 -31.80
CA ILE A 318 -22.69 -28.53 -30.82
C ILE A 318 -21.82 -29.80 -30.91
N ARG A 319 -22.20 -30.78 -31.74
CA ARG A 319 -21.40 -31.99 -32.00
C ARG A 319 -20.12 -31.69 -32.78
N TYR A 320 -20.09 -30.56 -33.50
CA TYR A 320 -19.01 -30.17 -34.41
C TYR A 320 -18.37 -28.84 -34.00
N THR A 321 -18.47 -28.47 -32.72
CA THR A 321 -17.88 -27.26 -32.16
C THR A 321 -16.36 -27.27 -32.34
N VAL A 322 -15.80 -26.11 -32.71
CA VAL A 322 -14.36 -25.84 -32.71
C VAL A 322 -14.11 -24.51 -32.00
N ALA A 323 -13.04 -24.43 -31.22
CA ALA A 323 -12.61 -23.23 -30.52
C ALA A 323 -11.18 -22.81 -30.89
N ALA A 324 -10.91 -21.53 -30.67
CA ALA A 324 -9.59 -20.91 -30.72
C ALA A 324 -9.57 -19.75 -29.73
N VAL A 325 -8.41 -19.41 -29.19
CA VAL A 325 -8.29 -18.25 -28.31
C VAL A 325 -7.67 -17.08 -29.06
N SER A 326 -8.28 -15.90 -28.96
CA SER A 326 -7.72 -14.67 -29.50
C SER A 326 -6.40 -14.32 -28.82
N GLY A 327 -5.41 -13.91 -29.61
CA GLY A 327 -4.05 -13.61 -29.18
C GLY A 327 -3.24 -14.82 -28.73
N SER A 328 -3.65 -16.05 -29.08
CA SER A 328 -2.93 -17.29 -28.74
C SER A 328 -1.47 -17.34 -29.23
N ILE A 329 -1.12 -16.56 -30.26
CA ILE A 329 0.26 -16.43 -30.77
C ILE A 329 1.00 -15.19 -30.24
N PHE A 330 0.28 -14.28 -29.58
CA PHE A 330 0.83 -13.09 -28.97
C PHE A 330 1.30 -13.39 -27.54
N GLN A 331 2.26 -12.61 -27.06
CA GLN A 331 2.82 -12.75 -25.73
C GLN A 331 1.75 -12.58 -24.64
N GLY A 332 1.82 -13.44 -23.63
CA GLY A 332 0.92 -13.46 -22.48
C GLY A 332 1.43 -12.81 -21.21
N ALA A 333 2.71 -12.51 -21.23
CA ALA A 333 3.45 -11.95 -20.12
C ALA A 333 4.58 -11.08 -20.69
N GLN A 334 4.90 -10.01 -19.97
CA GLN A 334 6.02 -9.12 -20.22
C GLN A 334 6.72 -8.76 -18.92
N PRO A 335 8.01 -8.38 -19.00
CA PRO A 335 8.70 -7.70 -17.91
C PRO A 335 7.90 -6.50 -17.42
N ASN A 336 7.86 -6.32 -16.11
CA ASN A 336 7.39 -5.08 -15.49
C ASN A 336 8.39 -4.61 -14.41
N PRO A 337 8.41 -3.31 -14.06
CA PRO A 337 9.38 -2.76 -13.11
C PRO A 337 9.30 -3.35 -11.70
N VAL A 338 8.16 -3.94 -11.30
CA VAL A 338 7.93 -4.51 -9.96
C VAL A 338 8.47 -5.93 -9.87
N ASN A 339 8.14 -6.78 -10.85
CA ASN A 339 8.49 -8.21 -10.87
C ASN A 339 9.85 -8.49 -11.54
N GLY A 340 10.39 -7.52 -12.31
CA GLY A 340 11.59 -7.69 -13.10
C GLY A 340 11.35 -8.40 -14.44
N SER A 341 12.44 -8.85 -15.07
CA SER A 341 12.42 -9.42 -16.42
C SER A 341 12.19 -10.93 -16.49
N SER A 342 12.29 -11.63 -15.36
CA SER A 342 12.25 -13.09 -15.29
C SER A 342 11.30 -13.58 -14.21
N ASP A 343 10.76 -14.77 -14.40
CA ASP A 343 9.99 -15.48 -13.36
C ASP A 343 10.90 -15.96 -12.21
N ASN A 344 10.29 -16.54 -11.18
CA ASN A 344 10.99 -17.08 -10.00
C ASN A 344 11.97 -18.22 -10.33
N GLN A 345 11.87 -18.81 -11.53
CA GLN A 345 12.76 -19.84 -12.04
C GLN A 345 13.87 -19.26 -12.93
N GLY A 346 13.92 -17.94 -13.12
CA GLY A 346 14.89 -17.23 -13.94
C GLY A 346 14.57 -17.23 -15.44
N ASN A 347 13.43 -17.76 -15.87
CA ASN A 347 13.03 -17.71 -17.27
C ASN A 347 12.54 -16.29 -17.64
N PRO A 348 12.98 -15.73 -18.77
CA PRO A 348 12.45 -14.45 -19.24
C PRO A 348 10.94 -14.50 -19.51
N PHE A 349 10.19 -13.46 -19.12
CA PHE A 349 8.74 -13.40 -19.36
C PHE A 349 8.36 -13.40 -20.85
N ASN A 350 9.23 -12.83 -21.70
CA ASN A 350 9.07 -12.77 -23.15
C ASN A 350 9.62 -14.01 -23.89
N LYS A 351 9.82 -15.13 -23.19
CA LYS A 351 10.33 -16.39 -23.79
C LYS A 351 9.38 -16.94 -24.85
N TYR A 352 8.07 -16.75 -24.67
CA TYR A 352 7.04 -17.27 -25.57
C TYR A 352 6.06 -16.18 -26.01
N GLY A 353 5.51 -16.34 -27.22
CA GLY A 353 4.58 -15.42 -27.87
C GLY A 353 5.25 -14.22 -28.55
N SER A 354 4.62 -13.72 -29.61
CA SER A 354 5.08 -12.55 -30.36
C SER A 354 4.86 -11.24 -29.60
N ASP A 355 5.67 -10.24 -29.91
CA ASP A 355 5.49 -8.83 -29.49
C ASP A 355 4.83 -7.98 -30.59
N ASP A 356 4.38 -8.60 -31.70
CA ASP A 356 3.63 -7.92 -32.76
C ASP A 356 2.19 -7.62 -32.30
N GLN A 357 1.89 -6.33 -32.09
CA GLN A 357 0.57 -5.87 -31.64
C GLN A 357 -0.57 -6.24 -32.58
N ALA A 358 -0.31 -6.53 -33.87
CA ALA A 358 -1.33 -7.02 -34.78
C ALA A 358 -1.89 -8.39 -34.37
N GLU A 359 -1.17 -9.14 -33.52
CA GLU A 359 -1.55 -10.48 -33.08
C GLU A 359 -2.35 -10.49 -31.76
N GLU A 360 -2.39 -9.40 -30.98
CA GLU A 360 -2.99 -9.36 -29.63
C GLU A 360 -4.46 -9.83 -29.61
N GLY A 361 -5.27 -9.41 -30.59
CA GLY A 361 -6.68 -9.82 -30.72
C GLY A 361 -6.93 -10.92 -31.75
N TRP A 362 -5.89 -11.46 -32.37
CA TRP A 362 -6.02 -12.30 -33.56
C TRP A 362 -6.43 -13.74 -33.20
N PHE A 363 -7.37 -14.32 -33.93
CA PHE A 363 -7.80 -15.70 -33.78
C PHE A 363 -7.74 -16.46 -35.11
N ASP A 364 -7.52 -17.78 -35.02
CA ASP A 364 -7.44 -18.68 -36.17
C ASP A 364 -8.24 -19.97 -35.96
N LEU A 365 -9.38 -20.06 -36.66
CA LEU A 365 -10.20 -21.26 -36.78
C LEU A 365 -10.02 -21.89 -38.17
N SER A 366 -8.78 -22.17 -38.54
CA SER A 366 -8.43 -22.94 -39.75
C SER A 366 -8.49 -24.45 -39.53
N GLY A 367 -8.50 -25.20 -40.65
CA GLY A 367 -8.42 -26.65 -40.60
C GLY A 367 -9.72 -27.30 -40.11
N VAL A 368 -10.84 -26.57 -40.09
CA VAL A 368 -12.12 -27.07 -39.59
C VAL A 368 -12.77 -27.95 -40.67
N PRO A 369 -13.01 -29.25 -40.40
CA PRO A 369 -13.73 -30.10 -41.34
C PRO A 369 -15.18 -29.65 -41.49
N LEU A 370 -15.78 -29.90 -42.65
CA LEU A 370 -17.23 -29.79 -42.81
C LEU A 370 -17.93 -30.94 -42.07
N PRO A 371 -19.15 -30.73 -41.55
CA PRO A 371 -19.94 -31.79 -40.92
C PRO A 371 -20.07 -33.02 -41.82
N ILE A 372 -20.13 -34.19 -41.20
CA ILE A 372 -20.25 -35.45 -41.95
C ILE A 372 -21.51 -35.44 -42.80
N GLY A 373 -21.37 -35.79 -44.08
CA GLY A 373 -22.48 -35.90 -45.02
C GLY A 373 -22.88 -34.58 -45.69
N THR A 374 -22.17 -33.49 -45.44
CA THR A 374 -22.42 -32.20 -46.09
C THR A 374 -21.25 -31.76 -46.97
N THR A 375 -21.55 -30.97 -48.00
CA THR A 375 -20.56 -30.28 -48.85
C THR A 375 -20.58 -28.77 -48.65
N ILE A 376 -21.60 -28.27 -47.94
CA ILE A 376 -21.82 -26.88 -47.60
C ILE A 376 -22.53 -26.81 -46.23
N ALA A 377 -22.18 -25.84 -45.40
CA ALA A 377 -22.87 -25.57 -44.15
C ALA A 377 -22.81 -24.08 -43.78
N ASP A 378 -23.86 -23.59 -43.13
CA ASP A 378 -23.82 -22.30 -42.44
C ASP A 378 -23.19 -22.50 -41.06
N TYR A 379 -22.50 -21.49 -40.55
CA TYR A 379 -21.84 -21.51 -39.25
C TYR A 379 -22.24 -20.30 -38.41
N GLN A 380 -22.24 -20.51 -37.10
CA GLN A 380 -22.31 -19.47 -36.09
C GLN A 380 -20.92 -19.30 -35.47
N LEU A 381 -20.46 -18.06 -35.41
CA LEU A 381 -19.27 -17.61 -34.71
C LEU A 381 -19.69 -16.83 -33.45
N THR A 382 -19.23 -17.27 -32.29
CA THR A 382 -19.52 -16.66 -30.99
C THR A 382 -18.23 -16.38 -30.23
N PHE A 383 -18.30 -15.41 -29.31
CA PHE A 383 -17.18 -15.01 -28.47
C PHE A 383 -17.58 -15.20 -27.00
N GLU A 384 -16.82 -16.02 -26.29
CA GLU A 384 -17.12 -16.47 -24.94
C GLU A 384 -15.94 -16.13 -24.02
N SER A 385 -16.21 -15.94 -22.73
CA SER A 385 -15.16 -15.82 -21.72
C SER A 385 -14.44 -17.15 -21.53
N LEU A 386 -13.13 -17.10 -21.37
CA LEU A 386 -12.37 -18.26 -20.89
C LEU A 386 -12.63 -18.48 -19.39
N ASN A 387 -12.78 -19.75 -19.00
CA ASN A 387 -12.91 -20.17 -17.62
C ASN A 387 -11.56 -19.92 -16.91
N PRO A 388 -11.51 -19.09 -15.86
CA PRO A 388 -10.26 -18.76 -15.17
C PRO A 388 -9.53 -19.98 -14.59
N LEU A 389 -10.24 -21.08 -14.29
CA LEU A 389 -9.64 -22.34 -13.82
C LEU A 389 -8.82 -23.05 -14.90
N TYR A 390 -9.05 -22.74 -16.17
CA TYR A 390 -8.38 -23.39 -17.29
C TYR A 390 -7.18 -22.62 -17.80
N ALA A 391 -7.02 -21.36 -17.41
CA ALA A 391 -5.79 -20.61 -17.66
C ALA A 391 -4.62 -21.16 -16.81
N LEU A 392 -3.46 -20.50 -16.84
CA LEU A 392 -2.28 -20.89 -16.04
C LEU A 392 -1.73 -22.28 -16.42
N GLY A 393 -1.70 -23.23 -15.48
CA GLY A 393 -1.08 -24.54 -15.63
C GLY A 393 -1.81 -25.51 -16.57
N TYR A 394 -3.11 -25.31 -16.76
CA TYR A 394 -3.87 -25.95 -17.84
C TYR A 394 -3.70 -25.20 -19.16
N SER A 395 -3.14 -24.00 -19.12
CA SER A 395 -2.61 -23.35 -20.32
C SER A 395 -3.69 -22.88 -21.30
N VAL A 396 -4.94 -22.78 -20.86
CA VAL A 396 -6.01 -22.27 -21.72
C VAL A 396 -5.97 -20.75 -21.95
N GLY A 397 -5.31 -20.38 -23.03
CA GLY A 397 -5.34 -19.07 -23.68
C GLY A 397 -3.96 -18.46 -23.63
N PRO A 398 -3.72 -17.28 -24.18
CA PRO A 398 -2.41 -16.69 -24.19
C PRO A 398 -1.97 -16.14 -22.84
N TYR A 399 -2.70 -16.29 -21.73
CA TYR A 399 -2.25 -15.77 -20.43
C TYR A 399 -1.67 -16.86 -19.54
N THR A 400 -0.40 -16.69 -19.17
CA THR A 400 0.28 -17.57 -18.21
C THR A 400 0.03 -17.19 -16.76
N GLN A 401 -0.53 -15.99 -16.50
CA GLN A 401 -0.75 -15.42 -15.18
C GLN A 401 -2.19 -14.88 -15.04
N GLY A 402 -3.17 -15.75 -15.25
CA GLY A 402 -4.58 -15.49 -14.97
C GLY A 402 -5.33 -14.95 -16.19
N GLN A 403 -6.60 -15.32 -16.28
CA GLN A 403 -7.44 -15.00 -17.42
C GLN A 403 -8.11 -13.63 -17.28
N VAL A 404 -8.42 -13.00 -18.42
CA VAL A 404 -9.23 -11.78 -18.46
C VAL A 404 -10.61 -12.06 -19.02
N SER A 405 -11.64 -11.51 -18.39
CA SER A 405 -12.98 -11.51 -18.97
C SER A 405 -13.03 -10.57 -20.19
N PRO A 406 -13.68 -10.97 -21.30
CA PRO A 406 -13.94 -10.08 -22.43
C PRO A 406 -14.69 -8.80 -22.00
N SER A 407 -14.53 -7.72 -22.77
CA SER A 407 -15.16 -6.43 -22.48
C SER A 407 -16.32 -6.13 -23.43
N GLY A 408 -17.44 -5.62 -22.92
CA GLY A 408 -18.63 -5.31 -23.72
C GLY A 408 -19.48 -6.53 -24.09
N ALA A 409 -20.53 -6.30 -24.87
CA ALA A 409 -21.47 -7.33 -25.31
C ALA A 409 -20.92 -8.08 -26.54
N MET A 410 -20.62 -9.37 -26.34
CA MET A 410 -20.10 -10.24 -27.39
C MET A 410 -21.17 -10.53 -28.47
N PRO A 411 -20.91 -10.25 -29.76
CA PRO A 411 -21.87 -10.49 -30.84
C PRO A 411 -21.93 -11.98 -31.23
N VAL A 412 -23.01 -12.34 -31.92
CA VAL A 412 -23.18 -13.63 -32.59
C VAL A 412 -23.21 -13.37 -34.09
N ILE A 413 -22.30 -14.01 -34.84
CA ILE A 413 -22.15 -13.79 -36.28
C ILE A 413 -22.51 -15.06 -37.04
N THR A 414 -23.34 -14.95 -38.08
CA THR A 414 -23.68 -16.06 -38.98
C THR A 414 -22.86 -15.97 -40.26
N LEU A 415 -22.12 -17.03 -40.57
CA LEU A 415 -21.35 -17.22 -41.79
C LEU A 415 -22.09 -18.18 -42.71
N ASN A 416 -22.51 -17.73 -43.89
CA ASN A 416 -23.37 -18.50 -44.77
C ASN A 416 -22.57 -19.24 -45.86
N GLY A 417 -22.98 -20.46 -46.17
CA GLY A 417 -22.52 -21.20 -47.35
C GLY A 417 -21.05 -21.61 -47.33
N MET A 418 -20.51 -21.97 -46.16
CA MET A 418 -19.11 -22.39 -46.03
C MET A 418 -18.88 -23.72 -46.75
N THR A 419 -17.87 -23.77 -47.62
CA THR A 419 -17.48 -24.95 -48.42
C THR A 419 -15.98 -25.23 -48.27
N ALA A 420 -15.55 -26.49 -48.41
CA ALA A 420 -14.14 -26.85 -48.29
C ALA A 420 -13.26 -26.07 -49.28
N GLY A 421 -12.10 -25.57 -48.82
CA GLY A 421 -11.27 -24.63 -49.58
C GLY A 421 -11.54 -23.16 -49.27
N LEU A 422 -12.67 -22.82 -48.65
CA LEU A 422 -13.01 -21.44 -48.33
C LEU A 422 -12.25 -20.93 -47.10
N SER A 423 -11.71 -19.72 -47.23
CA SER A 423 -11.09 -18.97 -46.14
C SER A 423 -11.77 -17.60 -46.05
N ILE A 424 -12.22 -17.23 -44.84
CA ILE A 424 -12.86 -15.95 -44.57
C ILE A 424 -12.08 -15.23 -43.47
N THR A 425 -11.92 -13.92 -43.64
CA THR A 425 -11.47 -13.01 -42.58
C THR A 425 -12.69 -12.28 -42.00
N GLN A 426 -12.86 -12.35 -40.68
CA GLN A 426 -13.94 -11.77 -39.92
C GLN A 426 -13.38 -10.97 -38.75
N ASP A 427 -13.10 -9.70 -38.98
CA ASP A 427 -12.75 -8.77 -37.90
C ASP A 427 -14.00 -8.29 -37.16
N VAL A 428 -13.87 -8.09 -35.86
CA VAL A 428 -14.97 -7.70 -34.97
C VAL A 428 -14.49 -6.58 -34.06
N VAL A 429 -15.26 -5.50 -33.97
CA VAL A 429 -15.02 -4.42 -33.01
C VAL A 429 -16.17 -4.41 -32.01
N ILE A 430 -15.85 -4.58 -30.73
CA ILE A 430 -16.85 -4.56 -29.66
C ILE A 430 -17.14 -3.11 -29.29
N GLN A 431 -18.22 -2.56 -29.82
CA GLN A 431 -18.52 -1.11 -29.77
C GLN A 431 -18.77 -0.59 -28.35
N ASP A 432 -19.30 -1.42 -27.46
CA ASP A 432 -19.60 -1.10 -26.07
C ASP A 432 -18.52 -1.58 -25.08
N SER A 433 -17.36 -2.02 -25.59
CA SER A 433 -16.20 -2.31 -24.74
C SER A 433 -15.62 -1.05 -24.11
N ALA A 434 -14.79 -1.23 -23.08
CA ALA A 434 -14.07 -0.12 -22.46
C ALA A 434 -13.18 0.64 -23.47
N ASP A 435 -13.03 1.96 -23.27
CA ASP A 435 -12.09 2.81 -24.00
C ASP A 435 -10.96 3.31 -23.08
N GLU A 436 -10.19 4.31 -23.51
CA GLU A 436 -9.10 4.90 -22.71
C GLU A 436 -9.52 6.17 -21.95
N SER A 437 -10.82 6.47 -21.86
CA SER A 437 -11.32 7.76 -21.34
C SER A 437 -10.97 8.07 -19.89
N TYR A 438 -10.57 7.07 -19.10
CA TYR A 438 -10.16 7.20 -17.70
C TYR A 438 -8.64 7.09 -17.48
N SER A 439 -7.85 7.24 -18.54
CA SER A 439 -6.39 7.30 -18.43
C SER A 439 -6.00 8.65 -17.82
N ILE A 440 -5.52 8.65 -16.58
CA ILE A 440 -4.98 9.86 -15.95
C ILE A 440 -3.54 10.09 -16.40
N ASN A 441 -3.00 11.28 -16.12
CA ASN A 441 -1.57 11.53 -16.30
C ASN A 441 -0.81 10.90 -15.12
N ASP A 442 -0.34 9.67 -15.31
CA ASP A 442 0.46 8.88 -14.37
C ASP A 442 1.96 8.89 -14.72
N GLY A 443 2.42 9.85 -15.53
CA GLY A 443 3.85 10.13 -15.74
C GLY A 443 4.68 8.94 -16.27
N ASN A 444 5.97 8.96 -15.98
CA ASN A 444 6.89 7.85 -16.27
C ASN A 444 7.92 7.71 -15.14
N GLN A 445 8.77 6.68 -15.16
CA GLN A 445 9.73 6.45 -14.06
C GLN A 445 10.67 7.63 -13.80
N SER A 446 11.14 8.33 -14.85
CA SER A 446 12.00 9.53 -14.71
C SER A 446 11.25 10.78 -14.25
N GLU A 447 9.97 10.89 -14.63
CA GLU A 447 9.11 12.03 -14.34
C GLU A 447 7.75 11.52 -13.82
N PRO A 448 7.71 10.98 -12.58
CA PRO A 448 6.48 10.46 -12.01
C PRO A 448 5.48 11.58 -11.76
N ALA A 449 4.19 11.29 -11.94
CA ALA A 449 3.14 12.26 -11.70
C ALA A 449 2.98 12.53 -10.19
N PRO A 450 2.61 13.75 -9.75
CA PRO A 450 2.28 13.97 -8.35
C PRO A 450 1.04 13.15 -7.96
N THR A 451 1.07 12.48 -6.80
CA THR A 451 -0.14 11.84 -6.25
C THR A 451 -1.21 12.92 -6.01
N PRO A 452 -2.49 12.67 -6.36
CA PRO A 452 -3.55 13.65 -6.14
C PRO A 452 -3.71 14.06 -4.67
N PRO A 453 -4.15 15.30 -4.38
CA PRO A 453 -4.22 15.82 -3.00
C PRO A 453 -5.11 15.03 -2.04
N SER A 454 -6.14 14.33 -2.54
CA SER A 454 -6.96 13.43 -1.72
C SER A 454 -6.22 12.16 -1.28
N GLY A 455 -5.08 11.86 -1.90
CA GLY A 455 -4.41 10.57 -1.80
C GLY A 455 -5.09 9.46 -2.59
N GLU A 456 -6.13 9.75 -3.39
CA GLU A 456 -6.88 8.76 -4.16
C GLU A 456 -6.93 9.15 -5.65
N TRP A 457 -6.93 8.14 -6.51
CA TRP A 457 -7.04 8.32 -7.94
C TRP A 457 -7.66 7.09 -8.63
N THR A 458 -8.21 7.30 -9.81
CA THR A 458 -8.58 6.22 -10.70
C THR A 458 -7.61 6.23 -11.86
N GLY A 459 -6.94 5.11 -12.13
CA GLY A 459 -5.97 4.97 -13.20
C GLY A 459 -6.31 3.80 -14.13
N ARG A 460 -5.59 3.72 -15.25
CA ARG A 460 -5.78 2.66 -16.24
C ARG A 460 -4.43 2.21 -16.77
N ILE A 461 -4.20 0.90 -16.81
CA ILE A 461 -2.97 0.32 -17.35
C ILE A 461 -3.18 0.10 -18.84
N THR A 462 -2.90 1.14 -19.63
CA THR A 462 -3.08 1.18 -21.08
C THR A 462 -1.88 0.61 -21.85
N GLY A 463 -2.05 -0.56 -22.45
CA GLY A 463 -1.05 -1.19 -23.32
C GLY A 463 0.09 -1.91 -22.60
N TYR A 464 0.80 -2.74 -23.35
CA TYR A 464 1.89 -3.57 -22.86
C TYR A 464 3.07 -2.77 -22.30
N GLY A 465 3.59 -3.20 -21.16
CA GLY A 465 4.71 -2.56 -20.46
C GLY A 465 4.35 -1.26 -19.74
N HIS A 466 3.09 -0.83 -19.77
CA HIS A 466 2.67 0.36 -19.06
C HIS A 466 2.67 0.12 -17.55
N THR A 467 3.16 1.12 -16.82
CA THR A 467 3.14 1.20 -15.35
C THR A 467 2.75 2.63 -15.02
N GLY A 468 1.77 2.80 -14.15
CA GLY A 468 1.42 4.13 -13.64
C GLY A 468 2.42 4.56 -12.57
N TRP A 469 3.01 5.74 -12.72
CA TRP A 469 4.09 6.27 -11.89
C TRP A 469 3.66 7.51 -11.12
N PHE A 470 3.74 7.44 -9.78
CA PHE A 470 3.44 8.59 -8.95
C PHE A 470 4.57 8.92 -7.98
N THR A 471 4.56 10.14 -7.45
CA THR A 471 5.50 10.57 -6.43
C THR A 471 4.83 11.31 -5.29
N TRP A 472 5.37 11.11 -4.09
CA TRP A 472 4.89 11.73 -2.87
C TRP A 472 6.06 12.08 -1.91
N PRO A 473 6.11 13.29 -1.33
CA PRO A 473 7.10 13.64 -0.31
C PRO A 473 6.84 12.90 1.01
N VAL A 474 7.90 12.39 1.64
CA VAL A 474 7.82 11.62 2.89
C VAL A 474 8.73 12.19 3.97
N ARG A 475 8.29 12.05 5.23
CA ARG A 475 9.09 12.32 6.43
C ARG A 475 9.74 11.05 6.95
N PRO A 476 10.83 11.15 7.74
CA PRO A 476 11.35 10.01 8.49
C PRO A 476 10.31 9.54 9.52
N ASN A 477 10.48 8.31 10.01
CA ASN A 477 9.70 7.72 11.09
C ASN A 477 8.20 7.67 10.78
N ARG A 478 7.88 7.32 9.53
CA ARG A 478 6.51 7.08 9.06
C ARG A 478 6.34 5.67 8.55
N GLU A 479 5.14 5.16 8.71
CA GLU A 479 4.64 3.98 8.00
C GLU A 479 3.46 4.41 7.14
N LEU A 480 3.35 3.87 5.94
CA LEU A 480 2.27 4.17 4.99
C LEU A 480 1.81 2.92 4.27
N THR A 481 0.61 2.99 3.71
CA THR A 481 0.04 1.92 2.87
C THR A 481 -0.32 2.47 1.50
N ILE A 482 0.15 1.80 0.45
CA ILE A 482 -0.30 1.99 -0.92
C ILE A 482 -1.34 0.90 -1.22
N GLU A 483 -2.47 1.28 -1.77
CA GLU A 483 -3.60 0.40 -2.08
C GLU A 483 -4.00 0.58 -3.54
N THR A 484 -4.35 -0.52 -4.22
CA THR A 484 -4.99 -0.48 -5.53
C THR A 484 -6.10 -1.50 -5.61
N VAL A 485 -7.30 -1.07 -5.99
CA VAL A 485 -8.44 -1.94 -6.24
C VAL A 485 -8.64 -2.07 -7.75
N ALA A 486 -8.48 -3.26 -8.30
CA ALA A 486 -8.81 -3.52 -9.70
C ALA A 486 -10.33 -3.42 -9.91
N LEU A 487 -10.75 -2.79 -11.00
CA LEU A 487 -12.15 -2.50 -11.31
C LEU A 487 -12.58 -3.15 -12.64
N ASP A 488 -13.87 -3.46 -12.75
CA ASP A 488 -14.53 -3.76 -14.03
C ASP A 488 -14.93 -2.50 -14.79
N GLU A 489 -15.53 -2.66 -15.97
CA GLU A 489 -15.98 -1.57 -16.83
C GLU A 489 -17.11 -0.73 -16.22
N SER A 490 -17.80 -1.27 -15.23
CA SER A 490 -18.85 -0.57 -14.46
C SER A 490 -18.29 0.12 -13.22
N GLY A 491 -16.98 0.01 -12.96
CA GLY A 491 -16.31 0.59 -11.79
C GLY A 491 -16.44 -0.24 -10.51
N HIS A 492 -16.87 -1.50 -10.58
CA HIS A 492 -16.94 -2.38 -9.41
C HIS A 492 -15.64 -3.14 -9.21
N PRO A 493 -15.26 -3.45 -7.96
CA PRO A 493 -14.09 -4.28 -7.69
C PRO A 493 -14.13 -5.64 -8.39
N SER A 494 -13.04 -6.02 -9.05
CA SER A 494 -12.98 -7.21 -9.91
C SER A 494 -11.67 -7.98 -9.74
N LEU A 495 -11.73 -9.29 -9.95
CA LEU A 495 -10.58 -10.19 -9.99
C LEU A 495 -10.27 -10.68 -11.41
N ASN A 496 -11.09 -10.30 -12.40
CA ASN A 496 -11.05 -10.84 -13.76
C ASN A 496 -10.57 -9.82 -14.80
N LYS A 497 -9.96 -8.71 -14.34
CA LYS A 497 -9.50 -7.58 -15.17
C LYS A 497 -8.01 -7.31 -14.95
N ALA A 498 -7.65 -6.13 -14.46
CA ALA A 498 -6.28 -5.83 -14.04
C ALA A 498 -5.89 -6.70 -12.84
N ARG A 499 -4.63 -7.09 -12.75
CA ARG A 499 -4.01 -7.79 -11.63
C ARG A 499 -2.87 -6.92 -11.06
N PRO A 500 -3.18 -5.90 -10.26
CA PRO A 500 -2.20 -4.89 -9.87
C PRO A 500 -1.06 -5.50 -9.04
N VAL A 501 0.17 -5.07 -9.35
CA VAL A 501 1.36 -5.25 -8.51
C VAL A 501 1.94 -3.88 -8.20
N LEU A 502 2.53 -3.76 -7.01
CA LEU A 502 2.92 -2.47 -6.44
C LEU A 502 4.41 -2.46 -6.15
N GLY A 503 5.09 -1.38 -6.55
CA GLY A 503 6.48 -1.12 -6.21
C GLY A 503 6.65 0.27 -5.62
N ALA A 504 7.63 0.40 -4.72
CA ALA A 504 8.03 1.65 -4.10
C ALA A 504 9.56 1.80 -4.12
N TRP A 505 10.03 2.93 -4.64
CA TRP A 505 11.44 3.31 -4.78
C TRP A 505 11.71 4.57 -3.97
N SER A 506 12.97 4.75 -3.55
CA SER A 506 13.42 6.08 -3.15
C SER A 506 13.39 7.00 -4.37
N GLY A 507 12.98 8.26 -4.21
CA GLY A 507 12.99 9.23 -5.30
C GLY A 507 14.39 9.58 -5.82
N THR A 508 15.45 9.04 -5.22
CA THR A 508 16.84 9.14 -5.67
C THR A 508 17.36 7.89 -6.37
N ASP A 509 16.57 6.82 -6.42
CA ASP A 509 16.99 5.57 -7.07
C ASP A 509 17.14 5.78 -8.58
N ALA A 510 18.08 5.06 -9.19
CA ALA A 510 18.29 5.13 -10.63
C ALA A 510 17.16 4.42 -11.38
N ASN A 511 16.76 4.96 -12.53
CA ASN A 511 15.76 4.30 -13.37
C ASN A 511 16.19 2.87 -13.75
N GLY A 512 15.21 1.97 -13.82
CA GLY A 512 15.41 0.55 -14.15
C GLY A 512 15.90 -0.33 -13.00
N THR A 513 16.14 0.20 -11.79
CA THR A 513 16.39 -0.65 -10.62
C THR A 513 15.10 -1.28 -10.10
N LEU A 514 15.21 -2.42 -9.42
CA LEU A 514 14.09 -3.03 -8.69
C LEU A 514 13.66 -2.13 -7.51
N PRO A 515 12.38 -2.21 -7.11
CA PRO A 515 11.86 -1.43 -5.98
C PRO A 515 12.51 -1.83 -4.65
N VAL A 516 12.60 -0.87 -3.73
CA VAL A 516 13.07 -1.10 -2.36
C VAL A 516 12.02 -1.86 -1.54
N SER A 517 10.73 -1.62 -1.82
CA SER A 517 9.61 -2.37 -1.26
C SER A 517 8.60 -2.68 -2.36
N SER A 518 8.07 -3.91 -2.40
CA SER A 518 7.11 -4.32 -3.43
C SER A 518 6.17 -5.41 -2.96
N THR A 519 5.00 -5.46 -3.58
CA THR A 519 4.12 -6.63 -3.56
C THR A 519 3.97 -7.15 -5.00
N ALA A 520 4.53 -8.34 -5.24
CA ALA A 520 4.41 -9.05 -6.53
C ALA A 520 3.17 -9.96 -6.59
N GLN A 521 2.50 -10.16 -5.44
CA GLN A 521 1.29 -10.95 -5.31
C GLN A 521 0.07 -10.01 -5.47
N PRO A 522 -0.65 -10.03 -6.61
CA PRO A 522 -1.88 -9.28 -6.75
C PRO A 522 -2.95 -9.83 -5.80
N PHE A 523 -3.89 -8.98 -5.40
CA PHE A 523 -5.06 -9.34 -4.58
C PHE A 523 -4.70 -9.89 -3.19
N ASN A 524 -3.66 -9.34 -2.56
CA ASN A 524 -3.22 -9.72 -1.21
C ASN A 524 -3.99 -9.01 -0.08
N GLY A 525 -4.97 -8.16 -0.39
CA GLY A 525 -5.82 -7.47 0.58
C GLY A 525 -7.13 -8.21 0.90
N ASP A 526 -7.84 -7.72 1.93
CA ASP A 526 -9.07 -8.34 2.45
C ASP A 526 -10.35 -8.04 1.64
N GLN A 527 -10.26 -7.15 0.65
CA GLN A 527 -11.35 -6.77 -0.24
C GLN A 527 -11.15 -7.35 -1.64
N ALA A 528 -12.26 -7.60 -2.36
CA ALA A 528 -12.18 -8.04 -3.76
C ALA A 528 -11.39 -7.03 -4.59
N GLY A 529 -10.47 -7.51 -5.45
CA GLY A 529 -9.64 -6.67 -6.31
C GLY A 529 -8.54 -5.87 -5.58
N LEU A 530 -8.46 -5.89 -4.25
CA LEU A 530 -7.53 -5.07 -3.48
C LEU A 530 -6.13 -5.68 -3.38
N THR A 531 -5.14 -4.91 -3.82
CA THR A 531 -3.72 -5.16 -3.61
C THR A 531 -3.14 -4.07 -2.71
N THR A 532 -2.32 -4.43 -1.72
CA THR A 532 -1.74 -3.51 -0.74
C THR A 532 -0.23 -3.68 -0.60
N LEU A 533 0.46 -2.57 -0.32
CA LEU A 533 1.89 -2.51 -0.06
C LEU A 533 2.17 -1.56 1.12
N SER A 534 2.80 -2.06 2.18
CA SER A 534 3.25 -1.25 3.31
C SER A 534 4.70 -0.78 3.10
N VAL A 535 4.96 0.48 3.46
CA VAL A 535 6.28 1.10 3.33
C VAL A 535 6.62 1.86 4.61
N ALA A 536 7.84 1.69 5.11
CA ALA A 536 8.38 2.46 6.22
C ALA A 536 9.49 3.41 5.72
N THR A 537 9.50 4.64 6.23
CA THR A 537 10.45 5.68 5.82
C THR A 537 11.35 6.07 6.99
N VAL A 538 12.66 6.14 6.75
CA VAL A 538 13.68 6.43 7.78
C VAL A 538 14.37 7.79 7.58
N ALA A 539 14.14 8.43 6.44
CA ALA A 539 14.71 9.72 6.09
C ALA A 539 13.66 10.60 5.42
N ARG A 540 13.90 11.92 5.42
CA ARG A 540 13.11 12.85 4.61
C ARG A 540 13.51 12.67 3.14
N GLY A 541 12.53 12.65 2.25
CA GLY A 541 12.77 12.54 0.81
C GLY A 541 11.47 12.49 0.03
N SER A 542 11.53 11.89 -1.16
CA SER A 542 10.35 11.52 -1.95
C SER A 542 10.30 10.02 -2.14
N LEU A 543 9.08 9.49 -2.22
CA LEU A 543 8.78 8.13 -2.64
C LEU A 543 8.35 8.18 -4.10
N THR A 544 8.84 7.25 -4.91
CA THR A 544 8.27 6.96 -6.23
C THR A 544 7.49 5.66 -6.12
N LEU A 545 6.23 5.68 -6.54
CA LEU A 545 5.31 4.53 -6.50
C LEU A 545 4.95 4.11 -7.91
N GLY A 546 4.95 2.79 -8.15
CA GLY A 546 4.61 2.18 -9.43
C GLY A 546 3.45 1.21 -9.29
N VAL A 547 2.46 1.34 -10.17
CA VAL A 547 1.33 0.41 -10.31
C VAL A 547 1.42 -0.25 -11.68
N ALA A 548 1.71 -1.55 -11.70
CA ALA A 548 1.78 -2.34 -12.94
C ALA A 548 0.78 -3.50 -12.91
N ASP A 549 0.55 -4.15 -14.05
CA ASP A 549 -0.13 -5.44 -14.07
C ASP A 549 0.89 -6.57 -13.82
N SER A 550 0.52 -7.58 -13.05
CA SER A 550 1.36 -8.75 -12.78
C SER A 550 1.89 -9.41 -14.06
N ARG A 551 1.07 -9.43 -15.13
CA ARG A 551 1.41 -9.97 -16.45
C ARG A 551 2.28 -9.02 -17.26
N GLY A 552 2.39 -7.75 -16.88
CA GLY A 552 3.07 -6.72 -17.67
C GLY A 552 2.36 -6.34 -18.97
N ASP A 553 1.13 -6.81 -19.18
CA ASP A 553 0.25 -6.35 -20.26
C ASP A 553 -0.53 -5.10 -19.83
N GLY A 554 -1.29 -4.52 -20.76
CA GLY A 554 -2.21 -3.43 -20.46
C GLY A 554 -3.31 -3.38 -21.48
N ARG A 555 -4.53 -3.10 -21.03
CA ARG A 555 -5.75 -3.11 -21.83
C ARG A 555 -6.64 -1.92 -21.49
N PRO A 556 -7.55 -1.53 -22.40
CA PRO A 556 -8.48 -0.45 -22.12
C PRO A 556 -9.37 -0.82 -20.93
N ASP A 557 -9.68 -2.08 -20.67
CA ASP A 557 -10.50 -2.48 -19.51
C ASP A 557 -9.69 -2.73 -18.22
N TYR A 558 -8.42 -2.32 -18.13
CA TYR A 558 -7.60 -2.42 -16.90
C TYR A 558 -7.71 -1.18 -16.02
N LEU A 559 -8.93 -0.92 -15.57
CA LEU A 559 -9.23 0.15 -14.65
C LEU A 559 -8.83 -0.25 -13.21
N TYR A 560 -8.28 0.69 -12.46
CA TYR A 560 -8.03 0.51 -11.03
C TYR A 560 -8.29 1.80 -10.25
N HIS A 561 -8.59 1.67 -8.97
CA HIS A 561 -8.65 2.77 -8.01
C HIS A 561 -7.44 2.68 -7.07
N GLY A 562 -6.52 3.64 -7.17
CA GLY A 562 -5.34 3.77 -6.32
C GLY A 562 -5.58 4.65 -5.11
N ARG A 563 -4.88 4.35 -4.01
CA ARG A 563 -4.86 5.16 -2.79
C ARG A 563 -3.49 5.10 -2.11
N LEU A 564 -3.06 6.24 -1.58
CA LEU A 564 -1.92 6.38 -0.68
C LEU A 564 -2.44 6.85 0.68
N LEU A 565 -2.42 5.96 1.67
CA LEU A 565 -2.75 6.26 3.06
C LEU A 565 -1.47 6.65 3.81
N TYR A 566 -1.33 7.92 4.15
CA TYR A 566 -0.14 8.49 4.78
C TYR A 566 -0.49 9.58 5.79
N ALA A 567 -0.16 9.38 7.07
CA ALA A 567 -0.22 10.41 8.11
C ALA A 567 1.12 11.13 8.19
N ASP A 568 1.15 12.43 7.88
CA ASP A 568 2.38 13.23 7.82
C ASP A 568 2.77 13.80 9.19
N SER A 569 1.84 14.42 9.90
CA SER A 569 2.14 15.15 11.14
C SER A 569 0.95 15.21 12.09
N VAL A 570 1.23 15.56 13.35
CA VAL A 570 0.23 15.72 14.40
C VAL A 570 0.49 17.00 15.20
N MET A 571 -0.57 17.73 15.53
CA MET A 571 -0.53 18.97 16.30
C MET A 571 -1.62 18.96 17.39
N PRO A 572 -1.33 19.43 18.63
CA PRO A 572 0.01 19.75 19.13
C PRO A 572 0.90 18.48 19.18
N THR A 573 2.21 18.67 19.09
CA THR A 573 3.18 17.57 19.21
C THR A 573 3.34 17.09 20.66
N ARG A 574 2.78 17.84 21.62
CA ARG A 574 2.79 17.55 23.06
C ARG A 574 1.40 17.68 23.64
N ILE A 575 1.02 16.72 24.45
CA ILE A 575 -0.25 16.70 25.18
C ILE A 575 -0.01 16.33 26.65
N SER A 576 -0.94 16.73 27.51
CA SER A 576 -0.88 16.42 28.94
C SER A 576 -1.03 14.91 29.18
N LEU A 577 -0.64 14.43 30.37
CA LEU A 577 -0.88 13.04 30.78
C LEU A 577 -2.36 12.61 30.79
N ASN A 578 -3.30 13.57 30.79
CA ASN A 578 -4.74 13.30 30.70
C ASN A 578 -5.24 13.13 29.26
N GLY A 579 -4.37 13.26 28.26
CA GLY A 579 -4.78 13.34 26.86
C GLY A 579 -5.14 14.76 26.45
N GLY A 580 -5.79 14.88 25.30
CA GLY A 580 -6.21 16.17 24.73
C GLY A 580 -6.57 16.11 23.26
N PRO A 581 -7.15 17.19 22.71
CA PRO A 581 -7.42 17.29 21.29
C PRO A 581 -6.13 17.27 20.48
N ILE A 582 -6.14 16.51 19.38
CA ILE A 582 -5.07 16.40 18.40
C ILE A 582 -5.65 16.50 16.99
N THR A 583 -4.87 17.09 16.09
CA THR A 583 -5.14 17.17 14.65
C THR A 583 -4.02 16.45 13.92
N ILE A 584 -4.37 15.47 13.11
CA ILE A 584 -3.46 14.66 12.30
C ILE A 584 -3.61 15.09 10.85
N ARG A 585 -2.54 15.57 10.23
CA ARG A 585 -2.50 15.91 8.80
C ARG A 585 -1.86 14.79 7.99
N GLY A 586 -2.36 14.57 6.79
CA GLY A 586 -1.93 13.48 5.91
C GLY A 586 -2.66 13.48 4.59
N ILE A 587 -2.76 12.31 3.95
CA ILE A 587 -3.56 12.07 2.75
C ILE A 587 -4.18 10.66 2.79
N GLY A 588 -5.22 10.46 1.99
CA GLY A 588 -5.88 9.18 1.82
C GLY A 588 -6.73 8.77 3.02
N PHE A 589 -7.11 9.68 3.91
CA PHE A 589 -8.02 9.34 5.01
C PHE A 589 -9.45 9.16 4.51
N ARG A 590 -10.21 8.24 5.12
CA ARG A 590 -11.61 7.97 4.78
C ARG A 590 -12.52 8.12 5.98
N PRO A 591 -13.83 8.37 5.78
CA PRO A 591 -14.80 8.23 6.85
C PRO A 591 -14.63 6.89 7.58
N ASN A 592 -14.74 6.90 8.91
CA ASN A 592 -14.51 5.76 9.80
C ASN A 592 -13.03 5.33 9.98
N SER A 593 -12.07 6.14 9.54
CA SER A 593 -10.67 5.96 9.96
C SER A 593 -10.58 5.91 11.48
N VAL A 594 -9.86 4.92 12.01
CA VAL A 594 -9.66 4.72 13.44
C VAL A 594 -8.29 5.26 13.82
N VAL A 595 -8.22 6.04 14.88
CA VAL A 595 -6.96 6.57 15.43
C VAL A 595 -6.66 5.85 16.73
N THR A 596 -5.43 5.39 16.90
CA THR A 596 -4.92 4.91 18.19
C THR A 596 -3.65 5.68 18.57
N VAL A 597 -3.51 5.93 19.87
CA VAL A 597 -2.31 6.51 20.48
C VAL A 597 -1.78 5.50 21.47
N ASN A 598 -0.56 5.01 21.21
CA ASN A 598 0.08 3.92 21.95
C ASN A 598 -0.82 2.66 22.07
N GLY A 599 -1.54 2.32 21.00
CA GLY A 599 -2.46 1.18 20.95
C GLY A 599 -3.82 1.41 21.62
N ILE A 600 -4.08 2.59 22.18
CA ILE A 600 -5.36 2.93 22.81
C ILE A 600 -6.17 3.83 21.87
N SER A 601 -7.46 3.51 21.69
CA SER A 601 -8.34 4.25 20.78
C SER A 601 -8.48 5.73 21.20
N ALA A 602 -8.27 6.63 20.24
CA ALA A 602 -8.57 8.05 20.36
C ALA A 602 -9.98 8.32 19.80
N ALA A 603 -10.73 9.23 20.43
CA ALA A 603 -12.07 9.55 19.98
C ALA A 603 -12.01 10.48 18.76
N VAL A 604 -12.23 9.93 17.56
CA VAL A 604 -12.23 10.70 16.31
C VAL A 604 -13.45 11.61 16.26
N THR A 605 -13.21 12.91 16.05
CA THR A 605 -14.24 13.95 16.01
C THR A 605 -14.57 14.40 14.58
N SER A 606 -13.61 14.39 13.68
CA SER A 606 -13.83 14.63 12.25
C SER A 606 -12.79 13.93 11.39
N VAL A 607 -13.16 13.60 10.15
CA VAL A 607 -12.25 13.07 9.13
C VAL A 607 -12.54 13.75 7.80
N THR A 608 -11.51 14.28 7.18
CA THR A 608 -11.45 14.68 5.78
C THR A 608 -10.35 13.85 5.10
N PRO A 609 -10.23 13.84 3.76
CA PRO A 609 -9.16 13.10 3.08
C PRO A 609 -7.74 13.47 3.52
N THR A 610 -7.53 14.67 4.07
CA THR A 610 -6.20 15.20 4.43
C THR A 610 -6.03 15.53 5.90
N GLU A 611 -7.09 15.43 6.71
CA GLU A 611 -7.03 15.78 8.12
C GLU A 611 -7.98 14.92 8.96
N ILE A 612 -7.51 14.47 10.13
CA ILE A 612 -8.32 13.85 11.17
C ILE A 612 -8.20 14.69 12.43
N THR A 613 -9.32 15.08 13.03
CA THR A 613 -9.34 15.59 14.40
C THR A 613 -9.77 14.47 15.35
N ALA A 614 -9.10 14.34 16.48
CA ALA A 614 -9.39 13.33 17.48
C ALA A 614 -9.05 13.82 18.89
N ILE A 615 -9.60 13.16 19.91
CA ILE A 615 -9.21 13.35 21.30
C ILE A 615 -8.32 12.17 21.72
N ALA A 616 -7.03 12.44 21.91
CA ALA A 616 -6.08 11.48 22.44
C ALA A 616 -6.50 11.05 23.87
N PRO A 617 -6.42 9.75 24.19
CA PRO A 617 -6.80 9.23 25.50
C PRO A 617 -5.83 9.69 26.60
N PRO A 618 -6.14 9.44 27.89
CA PRO A 618 -5.15 9.55 28.95
C PRO A 618 -3.95 8.63 28.71
N ALA A 619 -2.77 9.08 29.16
CA ALA A 619 -1.49 8.42 28.88
C ALA A 619 -1.36 7.01 29.46
N ASN A 620 -2.14 6.67 30.49
CA ASN A 620 -2.14 5.37 31.18
C ASN A 620 -0.72 4.89 31.57
N GLY A 621 0.13 5.81 31.99
CA GLY A 621 1.52 5.54 32.40
C GLY A 621 2.57 5.75 31.30
N ALA A 622 2.18 5.97 30.05
CA ALA A 622 3.10 6.38 29.00
C ALA A 622 3.63 7.81 29.25
N LYS A 623 4.91 8.04 28.96
CA LYS A 623 5.58 9.34 29.02
C LYS A 623 6.52 9.46 27.83
N GLY A 624 6.70 10.68 27.33
CA GLY A 624 7.51 10.92 26.15
C GLY A 624 6.80 10.51 24.86
N VAL A 625 7.60 10.31 23.82
CA VAL A 625 7.14 10.01 22.46
C VAL A 625 6.34 8.71 22.42
N VAL A 626 5.19 8.75 21.75
CA VAL A 626 4.28 7.61 21.57
C VAL A 626 3.95 7.39 20.10
N LEU A 627 3.72 6.13 19.76
CA LEU A 627 3.23 5.74 18.44
C LEU A 627 1.80 6.25 18.23
N LEU A 628 1.56 6.97 17.15
CA LEU A 628 0.23 7.30 16.67
C LEU A 628 -0.03 6.52 15.39
N THR A 629 -1.16 5.82 15.34
CA THR A 629 -1.55 5.01 14.19
C THR A 629 -2.94 5.42 13.71
N VAL A 630 -3.09 5.54 12.39
CA VAL A 630 -4.38 5.66 11.70
C VAL A 630 -4.59 4.39 10.89
N SER A 631 -5.73 3.74 11.07
CA SER A 631 -6.09 2.52 10.35
C SER A 631 -7.44 2.65 9.66
N ASP A 632 -7.55 2.10 8.46
CA ASP A 632 -8.83 1.96 7.75
C ASP A 632 -9.44 0.58 8.04
N PRO A 633 -10.58 0.49 8.72
CA PRO A 633 -11.19 -0.80 9.06
C PRO A 633 -11.74 -1.55 7.83
N ALA A 634 -11.97 -0.89 6.69
CA ALA A 634 -12.49 -1.53 5.49
C ALA A 634 -11.39 -2.26 4.70
N THR A 635 -10.24 -1.61 4.50
CA THR A 635 -9.13 -2.17 3.72
C THR A 635 -8.03 -2.80 4.58
N LEU A 636 -8.08 -2.58 5.90
CA LEU A 636 -7.01 -2.90 6.86
C LEU A 636 -5.70 -2.14 6.59
N GLY A 637 -5.72 -1.10 5.77
CA GLY A 637 -4.58 -0.22 5.54
C GLY A 637 -4.20 0.54 6.80
N VAL A 638 -2.89 0.74 7.01
CA VAL A 638 -2.34 1.39 8.20
C VAL A 638 -1.33 2.47 7.81
N THR A 639 -1.34 3.57 8.55
CA THR A 639 -0.26 4.56 8.55
C THR A 639 0.09 4.96 9.97
N ALA A 640 1.36 5.25 10.23
CA ALA A 640 1.84 5.56 11.57
C ALA A 640 2.82 6.73 11.61
N ILE A 641 2.76 7.49 12.70
CA ILE A 641 3.69 8.53 13.09
C ILE A 641 4.41 8.03 14.35
N GLN A 642 5.70 7.72 14.23
CA GLN A 642 6.46 7.11 15.33
C GLN A 642 7.11 8.14 16.27
N ASP A 643 7.29 9.38 15.81
CA ASP A 643 8.06 10.42 16.51
C ASP A 643 7.33 11.77 16.69
N GLY A 644 6.04 11.84 16.35
CA GLY A 644 5.32 13.11 16.23
C GLY A 644 4.50 13.55 17.44
N LEU A 645 4.12 12.63 18.34
CA LEU A 645 3.28 12.93 19.51
C LEU A 645 3.97 12.47 20.80
N SER A 646 3.94 13.31 21.83
CA SER A 646 4.49 13.01 23.15
C SER A 646 3.48 13.30 24.27
N TYR A 647 3.43 12.42 25.26
CA TYR A 647 2.81 12.73 26.55
C TYR A 647 3.83 13.41 27.45
N ASP A 648 3.53 14.63 27.89
CA ASP A 648 4.38 15.42 28.79
C ASP A 648 5.73 15.82 28.16
N ALA A 649 6.81 15.89 28.95
CA ALA A 649 8.15 16.25 28.49
C ALA A 649 8.71 15.24 27.46
N LEU A 650 9.48 15.74 26.51
CA LEU A 650 10.15 15.00 25.46
C LEU A 650 11.63 14.90 25.83
N GLY A 651 12.29 13.81 25.45
CA GLY A 651 13.69 13.60 25.83
C GLY A 651 14.60 14.74 25.36
N GLY A 652 15.30 15.38 26.29
CA GLY A 652 16.23 16.48 26.02
C GLY A 652 15.66 17.85 26.32
N ASP A 653 14.45 17.95 26.87
CA ASP A 653 13.93 19.21 27.40
C ASP A 653 14.82 19.71 28.56
N ALA A 654 14.81 21.02 28.79
CA ALA A 654 15.60 21.66 29.82
C ALA A 654 14.75 22.48 30.79
N LEU A 655 15.27 22.67 32.00
CA LEU A 655 14.71 23.56 33.01
C LEU A 655 15.74 24.63 33.39
N GLY A 656 15.32 25.89 33.31
CA GLY A 656 16.07 27.04 33.84
C GLY A 656 15.36 27.65 35.05
N ILE A 657 16.12 28.11 36.05
CA ILE A 657 15.57 28.91 37.15
C ILE A 657 15.35 30.34 36.66
N VAL A 658 14.14 30.88 36.86
CA VAL A 658 13.83 32.30 36.65
C VAL A 658 13.92 33.05 37.98
N THR A 659 13.24 32.52 39.00
CA THR A 659 13.27 33.05 40.37
C THR A 659 13.25 31.87 41.34
N ALA A 660 14.07 31.90 42.40
CA ALA A 660 14.00 30.87 43.44
C ALA A 660 14.43 31.41 44.82
N PRO A 661 13.94 30.81 45.93
CA PRO A 661 14.37 31.16 47.28
C PRO A 661 15.82 30.74 47.52
N LEU A 662 16.68 31.68 47.93
CA LEU A 662 18.10 31.44 48.18
C LEU A 662 18.55 32.02 49.53
N GLY A 663 19.46 31.32 50.22
CA GLY A 663 20.04 31.78 51.49
C GLY A 663 19.04 31.76 52.66
N ALA A 664 19.01 32.83 53.46
CA ALA A 664 18.09 32.92 54.60
C ALA A 664 16.76 33.57 54.17
N VAL A 665 15.67 32.80 54.18
CA VAL A 665 14.31 33.26 53.88
C VAL A 665 13.46 33.29 55.14
N ALA A 666 12.54 34.22 55.26
CA ALA A 666 11.67 34.33 56.43
C ALA A 666 10.79 33.09 56.60
N THR A 667 10.78 32.48 57.79
CA THR A 667 9.92 31.32 58.08
C THR A 667 8.46 31.71 57.94
N GLY A 668 7.68 30.91 57.20
CA GLY A 668 6.26 31.14 56.96
C GLY A 668 5.91 32.16 55.88
N VAL A 669 6.89 32.78 55.21
CA VAL A 669 6.65 33.71 54.09
C VAL A 669 6.73 32.96 52.76
N PRO A 670 5.64 32.94 51.96
CA PRO A 670 5.67 32.34 50.62
C PRO A 670 6.61 33.10 49.68
N THR A 671 7.58 32.40 49.12
CA THR A 671 8.52 32.90 48.12
C THR A 671 8.37 32.11 46.81
N PRO A 672 8.27 32.76 45.64
CA PRO A 672 8.05 32.05 44.39
C PRO A 672 9.30 31.30 43.95
N PHE A 673 9.13 30.02 43.62
CA PHE A 673 10.06 29.22 42.84
C PHE A 673 9.49 29.07 41.43
N THR A 674 9.99 29.90 40.52
CA THR A 674 9.60 29.94 39.10
C THR A 674 10.71 29.35 38.24
N VAL A 675 10.33 28.37 37.42
CA VAL A 675 11.22 27.75 36.43
C VAL A 675 10.66 27.94 35.03
N LYS A 676 11.54 27.90 34.03
CA LYS A 676 11.21 27.91 32.61
C LYS A 676 11.56 26.58 31.98
N ALA A 677 10.55 25.90 31.47
CA ALA A 677 10.66 24.72 30.63
C ALA A 677 11.01 25.13 29.20
N LEU A 678 12.06 24.52 28.65
CA LEU A 678 12.57 24.74 27.31
C LEU A 678 12.60 23.42 26.56
N SER A 679 12.34 23.48 25.26
CA SER A 679 12.56 22.34 24.37
C SER A 679 14.07 22.04 24.24
N ALA A 680 14.42 20.92 23.61
CA ALA A 680 15.80 20.49 23.40
C ALA A 680 16.73 21.46 22.65
N ASP A 681 16.22 22.58 22.13
CA ASP A 681 17.00 23.66 21.55
C ASP A 681 17.45 24.73 22.56
N ASP A 682 17.12 24.55 23.85
CA ASP A 682 17.35 25.48 24.97
C ASP A 682 16.80 26.89 24.74
N LYS A 683 15.86 27.06 23.81
CA LYS A 683 15.35 28.37 23.38
C LYS A 683 13.85 28.43 23.33
N THR A 684 13.21 27.42 22.76
CA THR A 684 11.78 27.39 22.53
C THR A 684 11.07 26.98 23.82
N PRO A 685 10.17 27.81 24.39
CA PRO A 685 9.43 27.42 25.58
C PRO A 685 8.62 26.13 25.39
N ALA A 686 8.76 25.18 26.31
CA ALA A 686 8.00 23.95 26.30
C ALA A 686 6.71 24.14 27.12
N ALA A 687 5.62 24.46 26.43
CA ALA A 687 4.31 24.72 27.02
C ALA A 687 3.54 23.44 27.35
N GLY A 688 2.70 23.48 28.38
CA GLY A 688 1.77 22.41 28.73
C GLY A 688 2.43 21.16 29.32
N ILE A 689 3.70 21.22 29.69
CA ILE A 689 4.42 20.12 30.34
C ILE A 689 4.31 20.23 31.86
N THR A 690 4.36 19.09 32.54
CA THR A 690 4.26 19.01 33.99
C THR A 690 5.62 19.26 34.62
N VAL A 691 5.70 20.33 35.42
CA VAL A 691 6.84 20.59 36.32
C VAL A 691 6.44 20.12 37.71
N THR A 692 7.18 19.16 38.25
CA THR A 692 7.00 18.64 39.61
C THR A 692 7.97 19.34 40.56
N PHE A 693 7.44 19.97 41.60
CA PHE A 693 8.18 20.58 42.69
C PHE A 693 8.13 19.67 43.91
N THR A 694 9.29 19.26 44.42
CA THR A 694 9.40 18.32 45.54
C THR A 694 10.37 18.85 46.59
N VAL A 695 9.98 18.76 47.86
CA VAL A 695 10.91 18.97 49.00
C VAL A 695 11.83 17.75 49.08
N THR A 696 13.09 17.91 48.68
CA THR A 696 14.07 16.83 48.54
C THR A 696 15.01 16.71 49.73
N GLU A 697 15.19 17.78 50.51
CA GLU A 697 15.93 17.78 51.78
C GLU A 697 15.25 18.74 52.77
N GLY A 698 15.33 18.42 54.08
CA GLY A 698 14.84 19.30 55.15
C GLY A 698 13.32 19.42 55.24
N THR A 699 12.84 20.59 55.68
CA THR A 699 11.40 20.90 55.83
C THR A 699 11.05 22.24 55.21
N ALA A 700 10.18 22.21 54.20
CA ALA A 700 9.60 23.38 53.54
C ALA A 700 8.12 23.12 53.23
N ALA A 701 7.35 24.20 53.15
CA ALA A 701 5.95 24.14 52.74
C ALA A 701 5.83 24.58 51.27
N LEU A 702 5.28 23.71 50.43
CA LEU A 702 4.88 24.07 49.07
C LEU A 702 3.46 24.64 49.08
N GLY A 703 3.16 25.55 48.16
CA GLY A 703 1.88 26.26 48.08
C GLY A 703 0.66 25.35 47.88
N CYS A 704 0.84 24.11 47.40
CA CYS A 704 -0.24 23.13 47.31
C CYS A 704 -0.50 22.36 48.63
N GLY A 705 0.28 22.60 49.68
CA GLY A 705 0.13 21.96 50.99
C GLY A 705 0.66 20.52 51.09
N GLN A 706 1.35 20.02 50.05
CA GLN A 706 1.98 18.69 50.02
C GLN A 706 3.50 18.83 49.92
N SER A 707 4.26 17.76 50.21
CA SER A 707 5.71 17.73 49.99
C SER A 707 6.10 17.57 48.52
N THR A 708 5.13 17.28 47.64
CA THR A 708 5.28 17.24 46.19
C THR A 708 4.04 17.84 45.53
N CYS A 709 4.26 18.76 44.61
CA CYS A 709 3.22 19.48 43.88
C CYS A 709 3.56 19.52 42.39
N SER A 710 2.56 19.51 41.51
CA SER A 710 2.76 19.64 40.07
C SER A 710 2.09 20.90 39.52
N VAL A 711 2.77 21.56 38.57
CA VAL A 711 2.28 22.74 37.87
C VAL A 711 2.52 22.56 36.37
N LEU A 712 1.53 22.86 35.54
CA LEU A 712 1.71 22.87 34.09
C LEU A 712 2.44 24.16 33.68
N SER A 713 3.43 24.04 32.79
CA SER A 713 4.07 25.20 32.19
C SER A 713 3.09 25.97 31.30
N GLY A 714 3.12 27.30 31.38
CA GLY A 714 2.35 28.18 30.50
C GLY A 714 2.83 28.16 29.05
N GLY A 715 2.17 28.92 28.17
CA GLY A 715 2.62 29.10 26.77
C GLY A 715 4.04 29.67 26.65
N ASP A 716 4.48 30.41 27.67
CA ASP A 716 5.82 30.96 27.83
C ASP A 716 6.82 29.99 28.49
N GLY A 717 6.40 28.74 28.73
CA GLY A 717 7.18 27.69 29.38
C GLY A 717 7.32 27.87 30.89
N LEU A 718 6.69 28.88 31.51
CA LEU A 718 6.87 29.14 32.94
C LEU A 718 5.98 28.27 33.82
N ALA A 719 6.54 27.76 34.90
CA ALA A 719 5.82 27.12 35.99
C ALA A 719 6.29 27.70 37.33
N THR A 720 5.35 28.09 38.19
CA THR A 720 5.65 28.72 39.50
C THR A 720 5.00 27.94 40.64
N MET A 721 5.79 27.66 41.68
CA MET A 721 5.32 27.14 42.96
C MET A 721 5.74 28.08 44.09
N ASN A 722 4.82 28.49 44.95
CA ASN A 722 5.20 29.21 46.17
C ASN A 722 5.83 28.23 47.16
N VAL A 723 6.95 28.61 47.75
CA VAL A 723 7.73 27.82 48.70
C VAL A 723 7.97 28.66 49.95
N SER A 724 7.73 28.12 51.14
CA SER A 724 8.03 28.78 52.41
C SER A 724 8.96 27.93 53.25
N ALA A 725 9.94 28.55 53.92
CA ALA A 725 10.71 27.84 54.94
C ALA A 725 9.83 27.48 56.13
N SER A 726 10.00 26.25 56.64
CA SER A 726 9.27 25.74 57.81
C SER A 726 10.15 25.61 59.05
N SER A 727 11.47 25.73 58.91
CA SER A 727 12.43 25.70 60.02
C SER A 727 13.73 26.40 59.64
N THR A 728 14.63 26.60 60.60
CA THR A 728 15.95 27.20 60.39
C THR A 728 16.99 26.22 59.82
N THR A 729 16.64 24.95 59.61
CA THR A 729 17.52 23.98 58.95
C THR A 729 17.53 24.19 57.44
N LEU A 730 18.58 23.74 56.76
CA LEU A 730 18.63 23.74 55.29
C LEU A 730 17.44 22.95 54.74
N ALA A 731 16.79 23.52 53.72
CA ALA A 731 15.78 22.86 52.93
C ALA A 731 16.17 22.93 51.45
N GLN A 732 15.94 21.84 50.74
CA GLN A 732 16.06 21.77 49.29
C GLN A 732 14.69 21.54 48.67
N VAL A 733 14.38 22.31 47.62
CA VAL A 733 13.23 22.05 46.77
C VAL A 733 13.73 21.86 45.34
N THR A 734 13.39 20.73 44.74
CA THR A 734 13.75 20.38 43.37
C THR A 734 12.53 20.58 42.47
N ALA A 735 12.70 21.29 41.36
CA ALA A 735 11.76 21.30 40.25
C ALA A 735 12.27 20.35 39.16
N SER A 736 11.44 19.43 38.68
CA SER A 736 11.84 18.41 37.70
C SER A 736 10.79 18.17 36.63
N LEU A 737 11.25 17.83 35.43
CA LEU A 737 10.45 17.29 34.34
C LEU A 737 10.44 15.76 34.39
N SER A 738 9.50 15.17 33.66
CA SER A 738 9.36 13.72 33.58
C SER A 738 10.46 13.01 32.77
N ASP A 739 11.24 13.74 31.97
CA ASP A 739 12.40 13.24 31.23
C ASP A 739 13.71 13.24 32.06
N GLY A 740 13.67 13.77 33.28
CA GLY A 740 14.79 13.81 34.22
C GLY A 740 15.49 15.16 34.34
N ALA A 741 15.15 16.16 33.50
CA ALA A 741 15.68 17.51 33.67
C ALA A 741 15.23 18.07 35.03
N SER A 742 16.16 18.66 35.79
CA SER A 742 15.83 19.21 37.10
C SER A 742 16.73 20.38 37.50
N VAL A 743 16.18 21.25 38.33
CA VAL A 743 16.88 22.35 38.98
C VAL A 743 16.54 22.37 40.47
N ILE A 744 17.48 22.79 41.29
CA ILE A 744 17.37 22.75 42.75
C ILE A 744 17.53 24.17 43.30
N THR A 745 16.79 24.47 44.35
CA THR A 745 16.98 25.67 45.15
C THR A 745 17.21 25.31 46.61
N GLU A 746 18.10 26.07 47.27
CA GLU A 746 18.59 25.84 48.63
C GLU A 746 18.38 27.07 49.50
N PHE A 747 17.74 26.88 50.65
CA PHE A 747 17.50 27.97 51.60
C PHE A 747 17.32 27.47 53.04
N THR A 748 17.46 28.36 54.00
CA THR A 748 17.21 28.14 55.44
C THR A 748 16.15 29.11 55.94
N GLY A 749 15.32 28.71 56.90
CA GLY A 749 14.42 29.64 57.57
C GLY A 749 15.13 30.62 58.50
N SER A 750 14.59 31.84 58.58
CA SER A 750 14.97 32.89 59.53
C SER A 750 13.76 33.35 60.34
N THR A 751 13.96 34.25 61.30
CA THR A 751 12.89 34.74 62.18
C THR A 751 11.72 35.30 61.36
N PRO A 752 10.45 34.90 61.65
CA PRO A 752 9.29 35.43 60.96
C PRO A 752 9.22 36.96 61.08
N PRO A 753 9.06 37.72 59.98
CA PRO A 753 8.96 39.16 60.02
C PRO A 753 7.56 39.56 60.52
N ALA A 754 7.46 40.74 61.12
CA ALA A 754 6.14 41.32 61.48
C ALA A 754 5.37 41.80 60.24
N ILE A 755 6.07 42.07 59.14
CA ILE A 755 5.50 42.40 57.83
C ILE A 755 6.44 41.92 56.71
N ALA A 756 5.89 41.28 55.68
CA ALA A 756 6.64 40.75 54.53
C ALA A 756 6.12 41.31 53.21
N ALA A 757 7.00 41.45 52.22
CA ALA A 757 6.61 41.77 50.84
C ALA A 757 6.35 40.47 50.07
N LEU A 758 5.12 40.27 49.59
CA LEU A 758 4.72 39.10 48.80
C LEU A 758 4.99 39.28 47.30
N THR A 759 4.93 40.53 46.80
CA THR A 759 5.34 40.88 45.43
C THR A 759 6.41 41.97 45.49
N PRO A 760 7.65 41.63 45.90
CA PRO A 760 8.67 42.61 46.28
C PRO A 760 9.22 43.43 45.12
N ASN A 761 9.15 42.93 43.88
CA ASN A 761 9.83 43.54 42.74
C ASN A 761 8.84 43.93 41.64
N LEU A 762 9.11 45.08 40.99
CA LEU A 762 8.52 45.48 39.72
C LEU A 762 9.65 45.86 38.75
N TYR A 763 9.56 45.40 37.51
CA TYR A 763 10.47 45.80 36.44
C TYR A 763 9.68 46.68 35.47
N ILE A 764 10.09 47.92 35.24
CA ILE A 764 9.37 48.89 34.42
C ILE A 764 10.27 49.46 33.33
N ALA A 765 9.76 49.61 32.11
CA ALA A 765 10.48 50.22 31.00
C ALA A 765 10.89 51.68 31.33
N ILE A 766 12.11 52.07 30.97
CA ILE A 766 12.62 53.45 31.14
C ILE A 766 11.63 54.46 30.55
N GLY A 767 11.29 55.50 31.32
CA GLY A 767 10.38 56.57 30.90
C GLY A 767 8.90 56.19 30.84
N ALA A 768 8.52 54.94 31.11
CA ALA A 768 7.14 54.51 31.13
C ALA A 768 6.44 54.85 32.44
N THR A 769 5.10 54.91 32.40
CA THR A 769 4.25 54.97 33.59
C THR A 769 3.38 53.72 33.67
N ALA A 770 3.30 53.08 34.83
CA ALA A 770 2.49 51.88 35.03
C ALA A 770 1.71 51.95 36.34
N LYS A 771 0.56 51.25 36.39
CA LYS A 771 -0.14 50.97 37.64
C LYS A 771 0.35 49.65 38.21
N TRP A 772 0.71 49.64 39.48
CA TRP A 772 1.16 48.44 40.18
C TRP A 772 0.45 48.28 41.52
N SER A 773 0.13 47.05 41.90
CA SER A 773 -0.51 46.74 43.18
C SER A 773 0.32 45.75 43.99
N PRO A 774 1.41 46.20 44.66
CA PRO A 774 2.25 45.35 45.48
C PRO A 774 1.45 44.77 46.64
N GLN A 775 1.83 43.58 47.09
CA GLN A 775 1.20 42.89 48.21
C GLN A 775 2.17 42.83 49.37
N ALA A 776 1.72 43.26 50.54
CA ALA A 776 2.40 43.04 51.81
C ALA A 776 1.52 42.19 52.72
N GLU A 777 2.12 41.30 53.51
CA GLU A 777 1.43 40.50 54.52
C GLU A 777 1.94 40.84 55.91
N VAL A 778 1.02 41.12 56.84
CA VAL A 778 1.33 41.34 58.24
C VAL A 778 1.18 40.04 58.99
N LEU A 779 2.20 39.71 59.77
CA LEU A 779 2.25 38.49 60.57
C LEU A 779 2.50 38.84 62.04
N SER A 780 1.93 38.05 62.94
CA SER A 780 2.29 38.02 64.36
C SER A 780 2.64 36.59 64.73
N GLY A 781 3.92 36.33 65.01
CA GLY A 781 4.40 34.96 65.28
C GLY A 781 4.18 33.98 64.12
N GLY A 782 4.20 34.46 62.88
CA GLY A 782 3.94 33.65 61.68
C GLY A 782 2.46 33.46 61.32
N VAL A 783 1.53 34.12 62.04
CA VAL A 783 0.08 34.06 61.76
C VAL A 783 -0.40 35.38 61.15
N PRO A 784 -1.22 35.37 60.08
CA PRO A 784 -1.73 36.59 59.45
C PRO A 784 -2.59 37.46 60.37
N VAL A 785 -2.37 38.78 60.34
CA VAL A 785 -3.07 39.76 61.19
C VAL A 785 -4.02 40.62 60.37
N ALA A 786 -5.33 40.43 60.56
CA ALA A 786 -6.36 41.22 59.91
C ALA A 786 -6.58 42.59 60.57
N GLY A 787 -7.03 43.58 59.80
CA GLY A 787 -7.39 44.91 60.32
C GLY A 787 -6.20 45.81 60.71
N GLN A 788 -4.96 45.39 60.43
CA GLN A 788 -3.75 46.15 60.73
C GLN A 788 -3.60 47.34 59.76
N SER A 789 -3.42 48.54 60.29
CA SER A 789 -3.10 49.73 59.49
C SER A 789 -1.65 49.70 59.02
N ILE A 790 -1.42 50.05 57.75
CA ILE A 790 -0.13 50.08 57.07
C ILE A 790 0.08 51.45 56.42
N ASN A 791 1.24 52.06 56.72
CA ASN A 791 1.68 53.33 56.14
C ASN A 791 2.60 53.07 54.96
N TRP A 792 2.30 53.68 53.80
CA TRP A 792 3.12 53.58 52.61
C TRP A 792 3.98 54.83 52.43
N SER A 793 5.27 54.63 52.19
CA SER A 793 6.21 55.71 51.84
C SER A 793 7.06 55.30 50.64
N ALA A 794 7.29 56.21 49.71
CA ALA A 794 7.91 55.93 48.42
C ALA A 794 8.98 56.95 48.06
N ALA A 795 9.98 56.52 47.30
CA ALA A 795 10.96 57.41 46.66
C ALA A 795 10.34 58.24 45.51
N THR A 796 11.08 59.24 45.02
CA THR A 796 10.66 60.10 43.91
C THR A 796 10.32 59.28 42.66
N GLY A 797 9.19 59.56 42.01
CA GLY A 797 8.72 58.81 40.84
C GLY A 797 7.77 57.65 41.16
N THR A 798 7.40 57.45 42.42
CA THR A 798 6.38 56.48 42.84
C THR A 798 5.39 57.13 43.80
N SER A 799 4.09 56.96 43.57
CA SER A 799 3.06 57.53 44.45
C SER A 799 1.96 56.50 44.75
N PRO A 800 1.72 56.13 46.02
CA PRO A 800 0.56 55.31 46.38
C PRO A 800 -0.73 56.11 46.24
N SER A 801 -1.81 55.48 45.77
CA SER A 801 -3.12 56.12 45.65
C SER A 801 -3.71 56.52 47.01
N THR A 802 -3.31 55.82 48.08
CA THR A 802 -3.63 56.13 49.47
C THR A 802 -2.40 55.96 50.36
N ALA A 803 -2.11 56.94 51.21
CA ALA A 803 -0.96 56.90 52.11
C ALA A 803 -1.06 55.81 53.20
N THR A 804 -2.29 55.37 53.51
CA THR A 804 -2.55 54.33 54.50
C THR A 804 -3.58 53.33 54.01
N THR A 805 -3.38 52.06 54.33
CA THR A 805 -4.29 50.94 53.98
C THR A 805 -4.48 50.01 55.18
N ILE A 806 -5.45 49.10 55.12
CA ILE A 806 -5.74 48.13 56.18
C ILE A 806 -5.62 46.71 55.62
N THR A 807 -5.03 45.80 56.38
CA THR A 807 -4.93 44.38 55.98
C THR A 807 -6.29 43.69 55.95
N SER A 808 -6.46 42.83 54.96
CA SER A 808 -7.62 41.94 54.81
C SER A 808 -7.67 40.85 55.89
N ALA A 809 -8.70 40.00 55.86
CA ALA A 809 -8.83 38.85 56.77
C ALA A 809 -7.63 37.88 56.70
N ASN A 810 -6.92 37.85 55.57
CA ASN A 810 -5.73 37.02 55.37
C ASN A 810 -4.43 37.77 55.71
N GLY A 811 -4.48 38.89 56.42
CA GLY A 811 -3.31 39.70 56.76
C GLY A 811 -2.65 40.42 55.59
N VAL A 812 -3.17 40.27 54.37
CA VAL A 812 -2.62 40.89 53.15
C VAL A 812 -3.21 42.26 52.89
N VAL A 813 -2.37 43.18 52.43
CA VAL A 813 -2.75 44.51 51.94
C VAL A 813 -2.18 44.75 50.53
N SER A 814 -2.94 45.45 49.68
CA SER A 814 -2.57 45.69 48.28
C SER A 814 -3.06 47.07 47.81
N PRO A 815 -2.28 48.15 48.02
CA PRO A 815 -2.60 49.47 47.48
C PRO A 815 -2.44 49.47 45.96
N SER A 816 -3.05 50.42 45.27
CA SER A 816 -2.69 50.72 43.88
C SER A 816 -1.70 51.89 43.84
N LEU A 817 -0.61 51.77 43.10
CA LEU A 817 0.39 52.82 42.92
C LEU A 817 0.49 53.21 41.46
N ASN A 818 0.79 54.49 41.23
CA ASN A 818 1.31 54.97 39.95
C ASN A 818 2.83 55.00 40.05
N ILE A 819 3.49 54.31 39.12
CA ILE A 819 4.94 54.17 39.02
C ILE A 819 5.43 54.92 37.79
N GLY A 820 6.56 55.62 37.92
CA GLY A 820 7.26 56.30 36.84
C GLY A 820 6.74 57.71 36.52
N PRO A 821 7.35 58.40 35.54
CA PRO A 821 8.47 57.90 34.72
C PRO A 821 9.78 57.85 35.51
N LEU A 822 10.48 56.72 35.43
CA LEU A 822 11.83 56.56 36.00
C LEU A 822 12.90 56.79 34.90
N PRO A 823 13.96 57.55 35.17
CA PRO A 823 15.06 57.73 34.22
C PRO A 823 15.96 56.48 34.16
N GLU A 824 16.82 56.42 33.14
CA GLU A 824 17.79 55.34 32.96
C GLU A 824 18.67 55.14 34.20
N GLY A 825 18.80 53.89 34.65
CA GLY A 825 19.63 53.51 35.81
C GLY A 825 19.06 53.93 37.17
N ALA A 826 17.84 54.46 37.24
CA ALA A 826 17.19 54.78 38.51
C ALA A 826 16.35 53.60 39.02
N ASP A 827 16.73 53.09 40.20
CA ASP A 827 15.90 52.19 40.99
C ASP A 827 15.11 53.01 42.02
N ALA A 828 13.85 52.64 42.24
CA ALA A 828 12.99 53.26 43.25
C ALA A 828 12.59 52.25 44.31
N THR A 829 12.61 52.69 45.57
CA THR A 829 12.21 51.85 46.71
C THR A 829 10.87 52.33 47.27
N LEU A 830 10.02 51.37 47.64
CA LEU A 830 8.74 51.58 48.31
C LEU A 830 8.75 50.82 49.64
N TYR A 831 8.25 51.45 50.69
CA TYR A 831 8.17 50.88 52.02
C TYR A 831 6.71 50.78 52.48
N ALA A 832 6.33 49.60 52.96
CA ALA A 832 5.09 49.38 53.70
C ALA A 832 5.43 49.20 55.18
N CYS A 833 5.02 50.12 56.03
CA CYS A 833 5.43 50.15 57.43
C CYS A 833 4.24 49.96 58.38
N LEU A 834 4.48 49.26 59.49
CA LEU A 834 3.56 49.27 60.62
C LEU A 834 3.47 50.68 61.24
N PRO A 835 2.39 51.01 61.97
CA PRO A 835 2.20 52.33 62.56
C PRO A 835 3.37 52.70 63.47
N GLY A 836 3.94 53.89 63.28
CA GLY A 836 5.15 54.34 63.98
C GLY A 836 6.46 54.20 63.18
N ASN A 837 6.41 53.65 61.95
CA ASN A 837 7.53 53.57 60.99
C ASN A 837 8.77 52.79 61.47
N THR A 838 8.64 51.88 62.43
CA THR A 838 9.78 51.14 63.01
C THR A 838 10.04 49.78 62.34
N THR A 839 9.04 49.19 61.67
CA THR A 839 9.17 47.91 60.96
C THR A 839 8.49 47.99 59.61
N CYS A 840 9.24 47.74 58.53
CA CYS A 840 8.76 47.91 57.15
C CYS A 840 9.10 46.72 56.25
N ALA A 841 8.19 46.38 55.35
CA ALA A 841 8.48 45.57 54.17
C ALA A 841 8.99 46.48 53.07
N THR A 842 10.02 46.03 52.35
CA THR A 842 10.67 46.81 51.28
C THR A 842 10.33 46.22 49.92
N PHE A 843 10.04 47.10 48.98
CA PHE A 843 9.73 46.79 47.60
C PHE A 843 10.71 47.53 46.69
N GLN A 844 11.21 46.87 45.65
CA GLN A 844 12.12 47.44 44.68
C GLN A 844 11.46 47.57 43.30
N ILE A 845 11.69 48.70 42.67
CA ILE A 845 11.23 49.00 41.32
C ILE A 845 12.47 49.26 40.47
N TYR A 846 12.73 48.37 39.52
CA TYR A 846 13.89 48.44 38.64
C TYR A 846 13.50 49.08 37.31
N SER A 847 14.27 50.07 36.88
CA SER A 847 14.12 50.64 35.53
C SER A 847 14.90 49.79 34.52
N VAL A 848 14.20 49.23 33.53
CA VAL A 848 14.77 48.32 32.54
C VAL A 848 14.80 48.95 31.15
N HIS A 849 15.93 48.80 30.47
CA HIS A 849 16.11 49.35 29.13
C HIS A 849 15.22 48.61 28.10
N PRO A 850 14.36 49.29 27.32
CA PRO A 850 13.50 48.63 26.33
C PRO A 850 14.27 47.85 25.24
N GLN A 851 15.55 48.13 25.03
CA GLN A 851 16.39 47.36 24.09
C GLN A 851 16.70 45.93 24.55
N VAL A 852 16.61 45.64 25.85
CA VAL A 852 16.77 44.27 26.35
C VAL A 852 15.43 43.56 26.53
N ALA A 853 14.34 44.20 26.10
CA ALA A 853 13.02 43.61 26.17
C ALA A 853 12.93 42.42 25.21
N GLN A 854 12.18 41.39 25.60
CA GLN A 854 11.82 40.24 24.78
C GLN A 854 10.30 40.11 24.71
N LEU A 855 9.80 39.47 23.66
CA LEU A 855 8.39 39.11 23.49
C LEU A 855 8.23 37.61 23.56
N VAL A 856 7.31 37.15 24.40
CA VAL A 856 6.96 35.74 24.52
C VAL A 856 5.45 35.58 24.35
N ALA A 857 5.01 34.61 23.54
CA ALA A 857 3.61 34.25 23.43
C ALA A 857 3.15 33.51 24.69
N VAL A 858 2.08 33.99 25.32
CA VAL A 858 1.47 33.35 26.51
C VAL A 858 0.27 32.50 26.11
N SER A 859 -0.58 33.02 25.22
CA SER A 859 -1.73 32.30 24.68
C SER A 859 -2.22 32.92 23.37
N GLY A 860 -2.97 32.14 22.59
CA GLY A 860 -3.66 32.61 21.38
C GLY A 860 -2.78 32.85 20.15
N ALA A 861 -1.45 32.83 20.27
CA ALA A 861 -0.55 32.84 19.10
C ALA A 861 -0.61 31.48 18.38
N GLY A 862 -0.68 31.47 17.04
CA GLY A 862 -0.67 30.22 16.27
C GLY A 862 -2.03 29.49 16.22
N GLN A 863 -3.15 30.19 16.37
CA GLN A 863 -4.48 29.57 16.31
C GLN A 863 -4.79 29.02 14.92
N ALA A 864 -5.31 27.80 14.86
CA ALA A 864 -5.90 27.21 13.65
C ALA A 864 -7.38 26.94 13.93
N LEU A 865 -8.25 27.54 13.12
CA LEU A 865 -9.69 27.62 13.34
C LEU A 865 -10.42 27.31 12.03
N SER A 866 -11.71 26.98 12.12
CA SER A 866 -12.60 27.06 10.97
C SER A 866 -12.95 28.51 10.63
N ALA A 867 -13.34 28.76 9.39
CA ALA A 867 -13.75 30.08 8.91
C ALA A 867 -14.91 30.70 9.72
N SER A 868 -15.78 29.87 10.30
CA SER A 868 -16.91 30.32 11.13
C SER A 868 -16.55 30.68 12.57
N GLU A 869 -15.38 30.27 13.06
CA GLU A 869 -14.97 30.53 14.44
C GLU A 869 -14.37 31.93 14.60
N THR A 870 -14.37 32.46 15.82
CA THR A 870 -13.75 33.74 16.14
C THR A 870 -12.41 33.50 16.81
N PRO A 871 -11.30 34.11 16.33
CA PRO A 871 -10.02 34.05 17.02
C PRO A 871 -10.12 34.53 18.47
N ASN A 872 -9.58 33.73 19.38
CA ASN A 872 -9.37 34.15 20.75
C ASN A 872 -8.33 35.29 20.80
N PRO A 873 -8.40 36.16 21.81
CA PRO A 873 -7.36 37.16 22.02
C PRO A 873 -5.96 36.52 22.14
N VAL A 874 -4.96 37.14 21.51
CA VAL A 874 -3.56 36.78 21.66
C VAL A 874 -2.99 37.53 22.85
N VAL A 875 -2.41 36.82 23.81
CA VAL A 875 -1.72 37.43 24.93
C VAL A 875 -0.22 37.21 24.76
N LEU A 876 0.53 38.30 24.68
CA LEU A 876 2.00 38.27 24.76
C LEU A 876 2.45 38.79 26.13
N ARG A 877 3.67 38.42 26.52
CA ARG A 877 4.35 38.99 27.68
C ARG A 877 5.63 39.67 27.24
N VAL A 878 5.81 40.92 27.66
CA VAL A 878 7.06 41.65 27.56
C VAL A 878 7.90 41.28 28.77
N THR A 879 9.13 40.83 28.54
CA THR A 879 10.07 40.48 29.62
C THR A 879 11.40 41.22 29.44
N ASP A 880 12.21 41.31 30.49
CA ASP A 880 13.64 41.61 30.35
C ASP A 880 14.41 40.41 29.76
N ALA A 881 15.74 40.54 29.63
CA ALA A 881 16.61 39.50 29.08
C ALA A 881 16.72 38.23 29.94
N VAL A 882 16.32 38.29 31.22
CA VAL A 882 16.37 37.16 32.17
C VAL A 882 14.98 36.51 32.31
N GLY A 883 13.94 37.15 31.78
CA GLY A 883 12.57 36.63 31.76
C GLY A 883 11.65 37.27 32.79
N HIS A 884 12.07 38.33 33.50
CA HIS A 884 11.18 39.05 34.41
C HIS A 884 10.13 39.84 33.63
N PRO A 885 8.85 39.84 34.06
CA PRO A 885 7.83 40.62 33.37
C PRO A 885 8.10 42.13 33.44
N MET A 886 8.10 42.79 32.29
CA MET A 886 8.41 44.22 32.16
C MET A 886 7.12 45.02 31.94
N ALA A 887 6.81 45.90 32.88
CA ALA A 887 5.68 46.82 32.81
C ALA A 887 5.98 48.04 31.94
N GLY A 888 4.95 48.59 31.29
CA GLY A 888 5.09 49.82 30.51
C GLY A 888 5.84 49.66 29.18
N GLY A 889 6.13 48.42 28.77
CA GLY A 889 6.71 48.10 27.46
C GLY A 889 5.64 48.28 26.38
N VAL A 890 5.94 49.10 25.37
CA VAL A 890 5.02 49.31 24.24
C VAL A 890 5.26 48.22 23.20
N VAL A 891 4.20 47.53 22.82
CA VAL A 891 4.20 46.53 21.75
C VAL A 891 3.39 47.07 20.59
N THR A 892 4.00 47.07 19.40
CA THR A 892 3.33 47.40 18.14
C THR A 892 3.09 46.12 17.37
N PHE A 893 1.82 45.81 17.11
CA PHE A 893 1.39 44.68 16.29
C PHE A 893 1.11 45.17 14.88
N TYR A 894 1.79 44.57 13.90
CA TYR A 894 1.51 44.74 12.48
C TYR A 894 0.73 43.53 12.00
N GLU A 895 -0.54 43.72 11.70
CA GLU A 895 -1.46 42.68 11.25
C GLU A 895 -1.67 42.78 9.73
N THR A 896 -1.49 41.68 9.02
CA THR A 896 -1.81 41.53 7.60
C THR A 896 -2.77 40.37 7.42
N LEU A 897 -4.05 40.65 7.18
CA LEU A 897 -5.05 39.63 6.92
C LEU A 897 -5.13 39.35 5.43
N ARG A 898 -4.88 38.11 5.04
CA ARG A 898 -4.96 37.62 3.68
C ARG A 898 -6.12 36.65 3.54
N GLN A 899 -6.69 36.56 2.34
CA GLN A 899 -7.57 35.44 2.03
C GLN A 899 -6.76 34.16 2.12
N TRP A 900 -7.32 33.12 2.73
CA TRP A 900 -6.64 31.84 2.83
C TRP A 900 -6.45 31.27 1.42
N THR A 901 -5.20 30.92 1.12
CA THR A 901 -4.84 30.18 -0.09
C THR A 901 -4.15 28.89 0.33
N PRO A 902 -4.36 27.79 -0.40
CA PRO A 902 -3.61 26.57 -0.17
C PRO A 902 -2.10 26.82 -0.37
N ASP A 903 -1.28 25.91 0.17
CA ASP A 903 0.18 25.98 0.02
C ASP A 903 0.60 26.03 -1.46
N CYS A 904 1.73 26.68 -1.72
CA CYS A 904 2.24 26.85 -3.07
C CYS A 904 2.44 25.49 -3.75
N PRO A 905 2.04 25.33 -5.02
CA PRO A 905 2.44 24.16 -5.80
C PRO A 905 3.96 24.14 -5.95
N THR A 906 4.55 22.95 -5.98
CA THR A 906 6.01 22.74 -6.09
C THR A 906 6.60 23.30 -7.40
N GLN A 907 5.78 23.49 -8.43
CA GLN A 907 6.10 24.27 -9.63
C GLN A 907 4.90 25.13 -10.06
N GLY A 908 5.18 26.37 -10.47
CA GLY A 908 4.18 27.38 -10.82
C GLY A 908 4.27 28.63 -9.94
N ARG A 909 3.51 29.68 -10.26
CA ARG A 909 3.40 30.84 -9.36
C ARG A 909 2.44 30.47 -8.24
N CYS A 910 2.86 30.72 -6.99
CA CYS A 910 1.96 30.65 -5.84
C CYS A 910 0.69 31.47 -6.13
N PRO A 911 -0.50 30.98 -5.76
CA PRO A 911 -1.69 31.81 -5.76
C PRO A 911 -1.40 33.07 -4.94
N SER A 912 -1.51 34.24 -5.57
CA SER A 912 -1.33 35.50 -4.83
C SER A 912 -2.54 35.68 -3.93
N ALA A 913 -2.39 35.38 -2.64
CA ALA A 913 -3.42 35.64 -1.64
C ALA A 913 -3.73 37.14 -1.57
N PRO A 914 -4.95 37.59 -1.94
CA PRO A 914 -5.33 38.98 -1.79
C PRO A 914 -5.25 39.40 -0.32
N ILE A 915 -4.68 40.58 -0.06
CA ILE A 915 -4.73 41.21 1.26
C ILE A 915 -6.17 41.73 1.43
N LEU A 916 -6.86 41.21 2.44
CA LEU A 916 -8.23 41.61 2.77
C LEU A 916 -8.23 42.84 3.67
N ALA A 917 -7.30 42.91 4.63
CA ALA A 917 -7.14 44.04 5.52
C ALA A 917 -5.73 44.10 6.11
N MET A 918 -5.33 45.27 6.56
CA MET A 918 -4.12 45.47 7.36
C MET A 918 -4.45 46.39 8.53
N GLN A 919 -3.86 46.11 9.68
CA GLN A 919 -4.04 46.92 10.87
C GLN A 919 -2.71 47.09 11.60
N THR A 920 -2.56 48.22 12.30
CA THR A 920 -1.48 48.40 13.27
C THR A 920 -2.11 48.72 14.61
N VAL A 921 -1.79 47.91 15.62
CA VAL A 921 -2.31 48.07 16.98
C VAL A 921 -1.13 48.31 17.91
N GLN A 922 -1.24 49.31 18.78
CA GLN A 922 -0.29 49.50 19.87
C GLN A 922 -0.96 49.20 21.19
N ALA A 923 -0.27 48.47 22.04
CA ALA A 923 -0.71 48.22 23.40
C ALA A 923 0.51 48.23 24.34
N THR A 924 0.28 48.67 25.58
CA THR A 924 1.31 48.84 26.59
C THR A 924 1.16 47.72 27.62
N SER A 925 2.27 47.09 27.99
CA SER A 925 2.24 45.99 28.94
C SER A 925 1.83 46.42 30.35
N GLY A 926 1.01 45.59 30.98
CA GLY A 926 0.62 45.73 32.39
C GLY A 926 1.76 45.44 33.37
N ALA A 927 1.49 45.51 34.67
CA ALA A 927 2.49 45.23 35.71
C ALA A 927 3.04 43.79 35.69
N ASP A 928 2.31 42.85 35.09
CA ASP A 928 2.69 41.46 34.87
C ASP A 928 3.31 41.22 33.48
N GLY A 929 3.68 42.30 32.80
CA GLY A 929 4.24 42.29 31.45
C GLY A 929 3.26 41.91 30.35
N SER A 930 1.99 41.62 30.67
CA SER A 930 1.02 41.14 29.68
C SER A 930 0.54 42.25 28.75
N VAL A 931 0.34 41.88 27.48
CA VAL A 931 -0.31 42.70 26.46
C VAL A 931 -1.26 41.82 25.66
N THR A 932 -2.45 42.34 25.36
CA THR A 932 -3.49 41.58 24.66
C THR A 932 -3.79 42.22 23.31
N LEU A 933 -3.76 41.41 22.26
CA LEU A 933 -4.22 41.73 20.92
C LEU A 933 -5.55 41.01 20.67
N THR A 934 -6.55 41.74 20.19
CA THR A 934 -7.74 41.14 19.58
C THR A 934 -7.47 41.00 18.09
N PRO A 935 -7.34 39.77 17.54
CA PRO A 935 -6.91 39.59 16.16
C PRO A 935 -7.93 40.13 15.14
N LEU A 936 -7.42 40.64 14.02
CA LEU A 936 -8.24 41.00 12.86
C LEU A 936 -8.95 39.76 12.27
N THR A 937 -10.23 39.87 11.91
CA THR A 937 -11.05 38.72 11.45
C THR A 937 -11.62 38.93 10.04
N GLY A 938 -11.85 37.81 9.33
CA GLY A 938 -12.33 37.77 7.95
C GLY A 938 -13.85 37.68 7.76
N ASN A 939 -14.66 37.86 8.81
CA ASN A 939 -16.13 37.76 8.78
C ASN A 939 -16.69 36.46 8.13
N GLY A 940 -16.17 35.29 8.50
CA GLY A 940 -16.66 34.00 7.97
C GLY A 940 -15.97 33.52 6.69
N VAL A 941 -15.04 34.30 6.14
CA VAL A 941 -14.20 33.89 5.01
C VAL A 941 -12.94 33.20 5.53
N PRO A 942 -12.46 32.13 4.88
CA PRO A 942 -11.16 31.54 5.20
C PRO A 942 -10.04 32.57 5.03
N THR A 943 -9.22 32.75 6.06
CA THR A 943 -8.16 33.75 6.10
C THR A 943 -6.85 33.23 6.69
N ARG A 944 -5.74 33.90 6.37
CA ARG A 944 -4.46 33.79 7.07
C ARG A 944 -4.10 35.17 7.58
N LEU A 945 -3.96 35.32 8.89
CA LEU A 945 -3.53 36.55 9.54
C LEU A 945 -2.06 36.43 9.90
N ASP A 946 -1.20 37.21 9.23
CA ASP A 946 0.20 37.35 9.57
C ASP A 946 0.35 38.47 10.60
N VAL A 947 0.94 38.18 11.77
CA VAL A 947 1.17 39.20 12.80
C VAL A 947 2.65 39.29 13.15
N THR A 948 3.18 40.52 13.06
CA THR A 948 4.51 40.87 13.57
C THR A 948 4.34 41.79 14.77
N ALA A 949 4.58 41.28 15.97
CA ALA A 949 4.64 42.07 17.20
C ALA A 949 6.08 42.56 17.41
N VAL A 950 6.28 43.85 17.67
CA VAL A 950 7.60 44.43 17.99
C VAL A 950 7.58 45.22 19.28
N THR A 951 8.64 45.12 20.06
CA THR A 951 8.87 45.96 21.25
C THR A 951 10.33 46.37 21.34
N GLY A 952 10.60 47.56 21.87
CA GLY A 952 11.94 48.15 21.85
C GLY A 952 12.46 48.33 20.41
N SER A 953 13.77 48.25 20.22
CA SER A 953 14.41 48.40 18.90
C SER A 953 14.91 47.07 18.29
N VAL A 954 14.71 45.94 18.97
CA VAL A 954 15.32 44.65 18.56
C VAL A 954 14.40 43.44 18.72
N ALA A 955 13.37 43.47 19.58
CA ALA A 955 12.53 42.31 19.80
C ALA A 955 11.34 42.30 18.84
N SER A 956 11.24 41.21 18.07
CA SER A 956 10.11 40.91 17.21
C SER A 956 9.64 39.48 17.45
N LEU A 957 8.33 39.28 17.51
CA LEU A 957 7.69 37.98 17.51
C LEU A 957 6.72 37.90 16.34
N ASN A 958 6.94 36.94 15.45
CA ASN A 958 6.04 36.65 14.35
C ASN A 958 5.18 35.44 14.71
N PHE A 959 3.88 35.54 14.45
CA PHE A 959 2.96 34.42 14.58
C PHE A 959 1.83 34.56 13.56
N GLU A 960 1.15 33.45 13.30
CA GLU A 960 0.04 33.40 12.35
C GLU A 960 -1.23 32.95 13.06
N ILE A 961 -2.38 33.37 12.53
CA ILE A 961 -3.69 32.78 12.85
C ILE A 961 -4.33 32.36 11.54
N GLU A 962 -4.65 31.08 11.43
CA GLU A 962 -5.29 30.51 10.24
C GLU A 962 -6.77 30.21 10.51
N GLN A 963 -7.62 30.67 9.61
CA GLN A 963 -9.02 30.29 9.54
C GLN A 963 -9.24 29.53 8.22
N HIS A 964 -9.41 28.22 8.30
CA HIS A 964 -9.51 27.33 7.15
C HIS A 964 -10.96 27.22 6.62
N PRO A 965 -11.15 26.87 5.33
CA PRO A 965 -12.48 26.61 4.74
C PRO A 965 -13.36 25.61 5.48
#